data_AF-A0A7X0RQ52-F1
#
_entry.id   AF-A0A7X0RQ52-F1
#
_cell.length_a   1.000
_cell.length_b   1.000
_cell.length_c   1.000
_cell.angle_alpha   90.00
_cell.angle_beta   90.00
_cell.angle_gamma   90.00
#
_symmetry.space_group_name_H-M   'P 1'
#
loop_
_entity.id
_entity.type
_entity.pdbx_description
1 polymer ?
#
loop_
_entity_poly.entity_id
_entity_poly.type
_entity_poly.pdbx_seq_one_letter_code
_entity_poly.pdbx_strand_id
1 'polypeptide(L)'
;MKRKAIGMGILVCVIAAGILAAAYWSRSGNKEGVLWPEKQALPSFSEPAATLDLIDLSSKLNYKAEDSDYEHQTGKADGDGWLAKEGADPAGIMLRVPSIADVPPGDNHAVFRMSVDRFADENGTVAKLEIRESSTGDRIGSLEVANWDFNNENASQSFEVPFTSPEAGKGVEIVVAWTGKSSLKLYDVQIDSPAREEEVGMFETVKGVVNKTKPRIYDDTRSDEGTKWLSALGLGYQKVKNNWELVAKYKNEIRGIVIYDPEVADTYNLATTIAGLDNAIVVSPALADKLAGEPYRFPVLEDLRGKFKTNIEVYEYLYDRYWPKTTHRVLVGLTPDIKTFLRDYAMGIEAAVVWLNPGVPEEEAILNKFMKDMPYGSGLYLGWWPDEGKGVTKTSEFGLATVAADYSSNLSVLSGTSRTIAPAKIPKKPPLENKVYVTYIMSDGDNLQYMEHYFSKLWFLPNRGEVPIGWTVSPLMVDAMPGILDVLHQTATENDALISGPTGLGYTYPNFWKDQAGLDRFFSRTDDYMKRAGLRVLTVWNTVKGETNPNVGDSLASHAPSLLGFTSQGGTGAVEIYQNKMPGQELNVVYGASEGDLIFPVQQAIEKWDRKSPLFVCIQANPWEVHYQNFVNAYRQLKEDDDIVFVRPDIYFELIRESKGLPIDPLEAKK
;
A
#
# COMPACT_ATOMS: atom_id res chain seq x y z
N MET A 1 -0.71 10.70 70.88
CA MET A 1 0.36 10.21 69.97
C MET A 1 -0.04 9.13 68.96
N LYS A 2 -1.18 8.42 69.07
CA LYS A 2 -1.51 7.29 68.17
C LYS A 2 -2.21 7.61 66.84
N ARG A 3 -2.77 8.82 66.63
CA ARG A 3 -3.45 9.18 65.36
C ARG A 3 -2.54 9.75 64.26
N LYS A 4 -1.43 10.41 64.62
CA LYS A 4 -0.47 10.95 63.63
C LYS A 4 0.39 9.86 62.96
N ALA A 5 0.66 8.75 63.65
CA ALA A 5 1.45 7.64 63.08
C ALA A 5 0.68 6.84 62.01
N ILE A 6 -0.65 6.70 62.14
CA ILE A 6 -1.48 5.95 61.20
C ILE A 6 -1.67 6.73 59.88
N GLY A 7 -1.86 8.05 59.96
CA GLY A 7 -1.99 8.90 58.76
C GLY A 7 -0.71 8.96 57.93
N MET A 8 0.46 8.92 58.58
CA MET A 8 1.76 8.92 57.88
C MET A 8 2.04 7.57 57.22
N GLY A 9 1.65 6.45 57.84
CA GLY A 9 1.78 5.11 57.26
C GLY A 9 0.92 4.92 56.00
N ILE A 10 -0.32 5.42 56.00
CA ILE A 10 -1.22 5.34 54.84
C ILE A 10 -0.69 6.20 53.68
N LEU A 11 -0.19 7.41 53.96
CA LEU A 11 0.36 8.28 52.92
C LEU A 11 1.62 7.67 52.29
N VAL A 12 2.49 7.05 53.09
CA VAL A 12 3.68 6.35 52.59
C VAL A 12 3.30 5.11 51.76
N CYS A 13 2.27 4.36 52.15
CA CYS A 13 1.77 3.23 51.37
C CYS A 13 1.15 3.65 50.04
N VAL A 14 0.41 4.77 50.00
CA VAL A 14 -0.19 5.30 48.76
C VAL A 14 0.89 5.85 47.81
N ILE A 15 1.91 6.54 48.35
CA ILE A 15 3.04 7.01 47.54
C ILE A 15 3.88 5.83 47.05
N ALA A 16 4.14 4.82 47.87
CA ALA A 16 4.86 3.62 47.47
C ALA A 16 4.07 2.80 46.43
N ALA A 17 2.75 2.70 46.56
CA ALA A 17 1.88 2.06 45.56
C ALA A 17 1.81 2.87 44.26
N GLY A 18 1.81 4.21 44.33
CA GLY A 18 1.90 5.09 43.16
C GLY A 18 3.24 5.00 42.44
N ILE A 19 4.35 4.91 43.19
CA ILE A 19 5.69 4.71 42.64
C ILE A 19 5.86 3.29 42.07
N LEU A 20 5.31 2.27 42.72
CA LEU A 20 5.30 0.90 42.19
C LEU A 20 4.39 0.77 40.97
N ALA A 21 3.25 1.45 40.91
CA ALA A 21 2.38 1.50 39.75
C ALA A 21 3.02 2.27 38.59
N ALA A 22 3.68 3.40 38.87
CA ALA A 22 4.44 4.16 37.87
C ALA A 22 5.68 3.39 37.40
N ALA A 23 6.38 2.66 38.27
CA ALA A 23 7.50 1.79 37.91
C ALA A 23 7.04 0.50 37.22
N TYR A 24 5.83 0.01 37.49
CA TYR A 24 5.20 -1.10 36.76
C TYR A 24 4.72 -0.65 35.38
N TRP A 25 4.17 0.56 35.25
CA TRP A 25 3.82 1.18 33.96
C TRP A 25 5.06 1.59 33.15
N SER A 26 6.12 2.06 33.80
CA SER A 26 7.41 2.35 33.14
C SER A 26 8.21 1.08 32.84
N ARG A 27 8.00 -0.03 33.57
CA ARG A 27 8.55 -1.36 33.24
C ARG A 27 7.68 -2.18 32.29
N SER A 28 6.40 -1.85 32.11
CA SER A 28 5.58 -2.42 31.03
C SER A 28 5.87 -1.77 29.68
N GLY A 29 6.64 -0.68 29.65
CA GLY A 29 7.05 0.06 28.45
C GLY A 29 8.29 -0.48 27.73
N ASN A 30 8.54 -1.79 27.74
CA ASN A 30 9.56 -2.43 26.89
C ASN A 30 9.30 -3.94 26.79
N LYS A 31 8.13 -4.34 26.29
CA LYS A 31 8.04 -5.64 25.64
C LYS A 31 8.41 -5.41 24.18
N GLU A 32 9.67 -5.66 23.84
CA GLU A 32 10.06 -5.83 22.45
C GLU A 32 9.15 -6.91 21.82
N GLY A 33 8.77 -6.71 20.57
CA GLY A 33 7.87 -7.59 19.84
C GLY A 33 6.58 -6.93 19.37
N VAL A 34 5.61 -7.79 19.07
CA VAL A 34 4.28 -7.44 18.56
C VAL A 34 3.26 -7.47 19.71
N LEU A 35 2.52 -6.38 19.89
CA LEU A 35 1.45 -6.24 20.86
C LEU A 35 0.10 -6.23 20.13
N TRP A 36 -0.78 -7.18 20.43
CA TRP A 36 -2.09 -7.28 19.79
C TRP A 36 -3.26 -7.25 20.80
N PRO A 37 -3.63 -6.08 21.34
CA PRO A 37 -4.75 -5.96 22.26
C PRO A 37 -6.04 -6.52 21.65
N GLU A 38 -6.90 -7.13 22.47
CA GLU A 38 -8.11 -7.85 22.02
C GLU A 38 -9.03 -7.02 21.13
N LYS A 39 -9.20 -5.72 21.45
CA LYS A 39 -10.08 -4.81 20.69
C LYS A 39 -9.46 -4.26 19.42
N GLN A 40 -8.17 -4.47 19.20
CA GLN A 40 -7.44 -3.93 18.06
C GLN A 40 -7.66 -4.78 16.80
N ALA A 41 -7.76 -4.19 15.62
CA ALA A 41 -7.99 -4.94 14.39
C ALA A 41 -6.69 -5.57 13.90
N LEU A 42 -5.64 -4.75 13.77
CA LEU A 42 -4.28 -5.17 13.41
C LEU A 42 -3.33 -4.90 14.58
N PRO A 43 -2.25 -5.65 14.79
CA PRO A 43 -1.37 -5.43 15.94
C PRO A 43 -0.56 -4.13 15.85
N SER A 44 0.08 -3.78 16.97
CA SER A 44 1.14 -2.77 17.03
C SER A 44 2.48 -3.47 17.09
N PHE A 45 3.39 -3.13 16.21
CA PHE A 45 4.79 -3.49 16.37
C PHE A 45 5.44 -2.56 17.40
N SER A 46 6.61 -2.95 17.92
CA SER A 46 7.40 -2.07 18.78
C SER A 46 7.79 -0.78 18.07
N GLU A 47 8.08 0.28 18.85
CA GLU A 47 8.56 1.54 18.30
C GLU A 47 9.79 1.31 17.38
N PRO A 48 9.77 1.81 16.14
CA PRO A 48 10.88 1.68 15.22
C PRO A 48 12.18 2.26 15.78
N ALA A 49 13.32 1.71 15.35
CA ALA A 49 14.60 2.34 15.63
C ALA A 49 14.64 3.75 15.02
N ALA A 50 15.28 4.69 15.74
CA ALA A 50 15.41 6.08 15.29
C ALA A 50 16.18 6.22 13.96
N THR A 51 17.01 5.24 13.61
CA THR A 51 17.67 5.12 12.32
C THR A 51 17.48 3.72 11.77
N LEU A 52 16.84 3.63 10.60
CA LEU A 52 16.50 2.38 9.93
C LEU A 52 17.55 2.02 8.88
N ASP A 53 17.81 0.72 8.72
CA ASP A 53 18.52 0.19 7.57
C ASP A 53 17.58 0.25 6.37
N LEU A 54 17.91 1.09 5.38
CA LEU A 54 17.12 1.26 4.17
C LEU A 54 17.57 0.24 3.13
N ILE A 55 16.76 -0.80 2.93
CA ILE A 55 17.01 -1.91 2.03
C ILE A 55 16.34 -1.65 0.66
N ASP A 56 16.98 -2.10 -0.41
CA ASP A 56 16.38 -2.16 -1.75
C ASP A 56 16.06 -3.62 -2.11
N LEU A 57 14.78 -3.92 -2.28
CA LEU A 57 14.25 -5.23 -2.65
C LEU A 57 13.73 -5.27 -4.10
N SER A 58 14.15 -4.32 -4.94
CA SER A 58 13.89 -4.35 -6.38
C SER A 58 14.55 -5.60 -6.98
N SER A 59 13.75 -6.50 -7.55
CA SER A 59 14.25 -7.69 -8.27
C SER A 59 15.00 -7.31 -9.54
N LYS A 60 14.71 -6.13 -10.09
CA LYS A 60 15.37 -5.53 -11.24
C LYS A 60 16.19 -4.33 -10.82
N LEU A 61 17.35 -4.15 -11.44
CA LEU A 61 18.15 -2.93 -11.28
C LEU A 61 17.84 -1.99 -12.43
N ASN A 62 17.36 -0.78 -12.15
CA ASN A 62 16.91 0.16 -13.18
C ASN A 62 17.78 1.43 -13.20
N TYR A 63 18.28 1.80 -14.37
CA TYR A 63 19.18 2.93 -14.58
C TYR A 63 18.55 3.90 -15.58
N LYS A 64 18.03 5.02 -15.06
CA LYS A 64 17.40 6.07 -15.86
C LYS A 64 18.43 6.85 -16.67
N ALA A 65 18.23 6.96 -17.98
CA ALA A 65 19.24 7.56 -18.86
C ALA A 65 19.43 9.06 -18.59
N GLU A 66 18.46 9.73 -17.99
CA GLU A 66 18.49 11.14 -17.62
C GLU A 66 19.08 11.45 -16.24
N ASP A 67 19.47 10.41 -15.48
CA ASP A 67 20.06 10.56 -14.15
C ASP A 67 21.42 11.26 -14.23
N SER A 68 21.55 12.37 -13.49
CA SER A 68 22.74 13.22 -13.51
C SER A 68 23.99 12.57 -12.89
N ASP A 69 23.82 11.44 -12.18
CA ASP A 69 24.94 10.69 -11.59
C ASP A 69 25.69 9.83 -12.62
N TYR A 70 25.17 9.68 -13.85
CA TYR A 70 25.79 8.88 -14.91
C TYR A 70 26.62 9.73 -15.89
N GLU A 71 27.52 9.07 -16.61
CA GLU A 71 28.42 9.74 -17.54
C GLU A 71 27.81 9.85 -18.95
N HIS A 72 27.82 11.06 -19.51
CA HIS A 72 27.36 11.37 -20.86
C HIS A 72 28.42 12.15 -21.64
N GLN A 73 28.78 11.68 -22.84
CA GLN A 73 29.70 12.36 -23.77
C GLN A 73 28.99 13.02 -24.96
N THR A 74 27.75 12.62 -25.22
CA THR A 74 26.92 13.16 -26.31
C THR A 74 25.44 13.16 -25.95
N GLY A 75 24.66 13.97 -26.63
CA GLY A 75 23.23 14.17 -26.37
C GLY A 75 22.95 15.02 -25.13
N LYS A 76 21.69 15.05 -24.73
CA LYS A 76 21.18 15.81 -23.57
C LYS A 76 19.91 15.18 -23.03
N ALA A 77 19.59 15.47 -21.77
CA ALA A 77 18.30 15.11 -21.19
C ALA A 77 17.13 15.73 -21.99
N ASP A 78 16.10 14.92 -22.22
CA ASP A 78 14.88 15.24 -22.94
C ASP A 78 13.68 14.53 -22.28
N GLY A 79 13.08 15.18 -21.28
CA GLY A 79 11.97 14.60 -20.52
C GLY A 79 12.42 13.37 -19.72
N ASP A 80 11.84 12.22 -20.04
CA ASP A 80 12.02 10.90 -19.41
C ASP A 80 13.15 10.07 -20.04
N GLY A 81 14.10 10.71 -20.72
CA GLY A 81 15.24 10.02 -21.29
C GLY A 81 16.33 10.96 -21.79
N TRP A 82 17.32 10.39 -22.46
CA TRP A 82 18.48 11.07 -23.01
C TRP A 82 18.48 11.01 -24.53
N LEU A 83 18.46 12.17 -25.19
CA LEU A 83 18.36 12.32 -26.64
C LEU A 83 19.70 12.73 -27.25
N ALA A 84 20.18 11.96 -28.22
CA ALA A 84 21.25 12.37 -29.14
C ALA A 84 20.67 12.57 -30.55
N LYS A 85 20.89 13.73 -31.15
CA LYS A 85 20.24 14.15 -32.40
C LYS A 85 21.18 14.12 -33.59
N GLU A 86 20.76 13.45 -34.66
CA GLU A 86 21.50 13.37 -35.93
C GLU A 86 21.82 14.78 -36.47
N GLY A 87 23.08 14.99 -36.86
CA GLY A 87 23.56 16.25 -37.43
C GLY A 87 23.73 17.41 -36.44
N ALA A 88 23.29 17.27 -35.19
CA ALA A 88 23.47 18.27 -34.14
C ALA A 88 24.51 17.84 -33.09
N ASP A 89 24.48 16.58 -32.66
CA ASP A 89 25.36 16.04 -31.64
C ASP A 89 26.48 15.17 -32.26
N PRO A 90 27.69 15.13 -31.68
CA PRO A 90 28.76 14.26 -32.16
C PRO A 90 28.51 12.79 -31.75
N ALA A 91 28.95 11.82 -32.55
CA ALA A 91 28.95 10.41 -32.14
C ALA A 91 29.77 10.22 -30.85
N GLY A 92 29.33 9.35 -29.94
CA GLY A 92 29.98 9.19 -28.64
C GLY A 92 29.20 8.31 -27.66
N ILE A 93 29.67 8.25 -26.42
CA ILE A 93 28.98 7.55 -25.33
C ILE A 93 27.78 8.37 -24.90
N MET A 94 26.57 7.84 -25.12
CA MET A 94 25.34 8.50 -24.70
C MET A 94 24.98 8.16 -23.25
N LEU A 95 25.44 7.02 -22.72
CA LEU A 95 25.28 6.63 -21.32
C LEU A 95 26.45 5.73 -20.91
N ARG A 96 27.02 5.99 -19.73
CA ARG A 96 27.88 5.05 -19.01
C ARG A 96 27.50 5.04 -17.53
N VAL A 97 27.20 3.84 -17.03
CA VAL A 97 26.94 3.57 -15.61
C VAL A 97 28.12 2.77 -15.06
N PRO A 98 29.04 3.39 -14.30
CA PRO A 98 30.23 2.70 -13.81
C PRO A 98 29.93 1.81 -12.60
N SER A 99 30.56 0.65 -12.53
CA SER A 99 30.75 -0.13 -11.29
C SER A 99 29.49 -0.54 -10.52
N ILE A 100 28.59 -1.27 -11.18
CA ILE A 100 27.38 -1.85 -10.58
C ILE A 100 27.73 -3.11 -9.79
N ALA A 101 27.68 -3.06 -8.46
CA ALA A 101 28.05 -4.16 -7.57
C ALA A 101 26.91 -5.16 -7.27
N ASP A 102 25.66 -4.77 -7.53
CA ASP A 102 24.47 -5.49 -7.06
C ASP A 102 23.94 -6.55 -8.04
N VAL A 103 24.68 -6.80 -9.14
CA VAL A 103 24.35 -7.87 -10.09
C VAL A 103 24.92 -9.19 -9.59
N PRO A 104 24.08 -10.21 -9.33
CA PRO A 104 24.56 -11.51 -8.88
C PRO A 104 25.37 -12.24 -9.97
N PRO A 105 26.30 -13.13 -9.59
CA PRO A 105 26.95 -14.04 -10.53
C PRO A 105 25.96 -14.94 -11.26
N GLY A 106 26.28 -15.30 -12.49
CA GLY A 106 25.46 -16.18 -13.32
C GLY A 106 24.84 -15.45 -14.52
N ASP A 107 23.86 -16.10 -15.16
CA ASP A 107 23.24 -15.61 -16.37
C ASP A 107 22.24 -14.50 -16.06
N ASN A 108 22.41 -13.37 -16.77
CA ASN A 108 21.63 -12.16 -16.63
C ASN A 108 21.30 -11.58 -18.01
N HIS A 109 20.35 -10.66 -18.07
CA HIS A 109 20.08 -9.89 -19.28
C HIS A 109 19.90 -8.41 -18.95
N ALA A 110 20.45 -7.57 -19.82
CA ALA A 110 20.25 -6.13 -19.78
C ALA A 110 19.24 -5.72 -20.86
N VAL A 111 18.18 -5.03 -20.45
CA VAL A 111 17.10 -4.55 -21.32
C VAL A 111 17.27 -3.05 -21.53
N PHE A 112 17.57 -2.64 -22.75
CA PHE A 112 17.77 -1.24 -23.13
C PHE A 112 16.51 -0.73 -23.81
N ARG A 113 15.85 0.28 -23.23
CA ARG A 113 14.66 0.90 -23.82
C ARG A 113 15.04 2.16 -24.58
N MET A 114 14.76 2.19 -25.88
CA MET A 114 15.13 3.29 -26.75
C MET A 114 14.14 3.49 -27.91
N SER A 115 14.23 4.64 -28.59
CA SER A 115 13.44 4.95 -29.79
C SER A 115 14.25 5.77 -30.78
N VAL A 116 13.95 5.63 -32.06
CA VAL A 116 14.39 6.54 -33.13
C VAL A 116 13.28 7.51 -33.50
N ASP A 117 13.64 8.70 -33.96
CA ASP A 117 12.67 9.71 -34.44
C ASP A 117 12.08 9.37 -35.81
N ARG A 118 12.86 8.70 -36.66
CA ARG A 118 12.47 8.24 -37.99
C ARG A 118 13.31 7.05 -38.46
N PHE A 119 12.84 6.34 -39.47
CA PHE A 119 13.68 5.39 -40.18
C PHE A 119 14.68 6.10 -41.11
N ALA A 120 15.91 5.64 -41.09
CA ALA A 120 16.98 6.16 -41.94
C ALA A 120 16.84 5.64 -43.37
N ASP A 121 17.26 6.47 -44.34
CA ASP A 121 17.27 6.13 -45.77
C ASP A 121 18.16 4.91 -46.07
N GLU A 122 19.24 4.73 -45.31
CA GLU A 122 20.14 3.58 -45.36
C GLU A 122 20.22 2.91 -43.98
N ASN A 123 20.13 1.57 -43.95
CA ASN A 123 20.30 0.85 -42.71
C ASN A 123 21.73 0.94 -42.18
N GLY A 124 21.89 1.14 -40.88
CA GLY A 124 23.18 1.16 -40.21
C GLY A 124 23.03 1.14 -38.71
N THR A 125 24.08 0.69 -38.02
CA THR A 125 24.15 0.67 -36.55
C THR A 125 23.94 2.08 -36.00
N VAL A 126 22.90 2.28 -35.19
CA VAL A 126 22.59 3.53 -34.48
C VAL A 126 23.12 3.51 -33.05
N ALA A 127 23.15 2.33 -32.41
CA ALA A 127 23.63 2.16 -31.05
C ALA A 127 24.49 0.89 -30.91
N LYS A 128 25.49 0.95 -30.05
CA LYS A 128 26.21 -0.22 -29.53
C LYS A 128 25.93 -0.31 -28.04
N LEU A 129 25.29 -1.40 -27.65
CA LEU A 129 24.91 -1.72 -26.28
C LEU A 129 25.97 -2.67 -25.75
N GLU A 130 26.61 -2.34 -24.64
CA GLU A 130 27.64 -3.17 -24.04
C GLU A 130 27.46 -3.28 -22.53
N ILE A 131 27.66 -4.50 -22.03
CA ILE A 131 27.89 -4.79 -20.62
C ILE A 131 29.34 -5.22 -20.48
N ARG A 132 30.07 -4.60 -19.55
CA ARG A 132 31.49 -4.83 -19.32
C ARG A 132 31.76 -5.23 -17.88
N GLU A 133 32.80 -6.01 -17.64
CA GLU A 133 33.30 -6.25 -16.30
C GLU A 133 34.07 -5.01 -15.81
N SER A 134 33.69 -4.45 -14.66
CA SER A 134 34.13 -3.12 -14.24
C SER A 134 35.62 -3.01 -13.93
N SER A 135 36.30 -4.12 -13.61
CA SER A 135 37.71 -4.10 -13.16
C SER A 135 38.70 -4.22 -14.31
N THR A 136 38.33 -4.96 -15.35
CA THR A 136 39.14 -5.28 -16.54
C THR A 136 38.72 -4.44 -17.75
N GLY A 137 37.45 -4.00 -17.80
CA GLY A 137 36.84 -3.40 -18.98
C GLY A 137 36.46 -4.42 -20.06
N ASP A 138 36.57 -5.72 -19.77
CA ASP A 138 36.25 -6.78 -20.71
C ASP A 138 34.76 -6.77 -21.04
N ARG A 139 34.42 -6.88 -22.33
CA ARG A 139 33.03 -6.93 -22.79
C ARG A 139 32.43 -8.32 -22.57
N ILE A 140 31.42 -8.40 -21.72
CA ILE A 140 30.75 -9.64 -21.31
C ILE A 140 29.34 -9.80 -21.90
N GLY A 141 28.78 -8.73 -22.46
CA GLY A 141 27.57 -8.76 -23.27
C GLY A 141 27.59 -7.62 -24.28
N SER A 142 27.05 -7.85 -25.49
CA SER A 142 26.92 -6.77 -26.48
C SER A 142 25.86 -7.01 -27.53
N LEU A 143 25.25 -5.92 -28.01
CA LEU A 143 24.38 -5.89 -29.18
C LEU A 143 24.64 -4.62 -30.00
N GLU A 144 24.78 -4.77 -31.31
CA GLU A 144 24.71 -3.63 -32.23
C GLU A 144 23.28 -3.51 -32.74
N VAL A 145 22.66 -2.34 -32.54
CA VAL A 145 21.29 -2.06 -32.95
C VAL A 145 21.33 -1.17 -34.18
N ALA A 146 20.70 -1.61 -35.26
CA ALA A 146 20.55 -0.86 -36.49
C ALA A 146 19.23 -0.07 -36.52
N ASN A 147 19.17 0.98 -37.33
CA ASN A 147 17.96 1.80 -37.46
C ASN A 147 16.72 0.95 -37.85
N TRP A 148 16.88 -0.02 -38.76
CA TRP A 148 15.76 -0.88 -39.20
C TRP A 148 15.45 -2.04 -38.25
N ASP A 149 16.15 -2.17 -37.11
CA ASP A 149 15.74 -3.12 -36.06
C ASP A 149 14.57 -2.58 -35.22
N PHE A 150 14.27 -1.27 -35.34
CA PHE A 150 13.11 -0.65 -34.72
C PHE A 150 11.84 -0.95 -35.51
N ASN A 151 10.75 -1.25 -34.81
CA ASN A 151 9.47 -1.57 -35.43
C ASN A 151 8.65 -0.32 -35.79
N ASN A 152 8.83 0.78 -35.07
CA ASN A 152 8.06 2.02 -35.26
C ASN A 152 8.91 3.25 -34.96
N GLU A 153 8.64 4.34 -35.67
CA GLU A 153 9.18 5.67 -35.38
C GLU A 153 8.52 6.27 -34.13
N ASN A 154 9.28 7.01 -33.32
CA ASN A 154 8.82 7.69 -32.12
C ASN A 154 8.13 6.78 -31.07
N ALA A 155 8.42 5.48 -31.11
CA ALA A 155 7.91 4.51 -30.16
C ALA A 155 9.06 3.85 -29.41
N SER A 156 8.93 3.74 -28.09
CA SER A 156 9.87 2.99 -27.26
C SER A 156 9.87 1.51 -27.66
N GLN A 157 11.07 0.95 -27.82
CA GLN A 157 11.31 -0.47 -28.05
C GLN A 157 12.43 -0.97 -27.12
N SER A 158 12.30 -2.20 -26.65
CA SER A 158 13.31 -2.86 -25.82
C SER A 158 14.27 -3.68 -26.69
N PHE A 159 15.55 -3.64 -26.35
CA PHE A 159 16.60 -4.48 -26.90
C PHE A 159 17.31 -5.23 -25.77
N GLU A 160 17.46 -6.54 -25.89
CA GLU A 160 18.02 -7.39 -24.83
C GLU A 160 19.46 -7.80 -25.14
N VAL A 161 20.32 -7.69 -24.13
CA VAL A 161 21.71 -8.12 -24.17
C VAL A 161 21.93 -9.17 -23.08
N PRO A 162 22.03 -10.46 -23.43
CA PRO A 162 22.41 -11.49 -22.46
C PRO A 162 23.88 -11.34 -22.08
N PHE A 163 24.20 -11.60 -20.81
CA PHE A 163 25.57 -11.62 -20.31
C PHE A 163 25.67 -12.54 -19.08
N THR A 164 26.86 -13.10 -18.86
CA THR A 164 27.14 -13.87 -17.64
C THR A 164 28.01 -13.03 -16.73
N SER A 165 27.50 -12.72 -15.53
CA SER A 165 28.23 -11.94 -14.54
C SER A 165 29.38 -12.74 -13.94
N PRO A 166 30.53 -12.10 -13.70
CA PRO A 166 31.70 -12.72 -13.09
C PRO A 166 31.46 -13.15 -11.62
N GLU A 167 32.47 -13.75 -10.99
CA GLU A 167 32.44 -14.13 -9.58
C GLU A 167 31.97 -12.99 -8.65
N ALA A 168 31.36 -13.35 -7.51
CA ALA A 168 30.76 -12.40 -6.57
C ALA A 168 31.73 -11.27 -6.16
N GLY A 169 31.26 -10.02 -6.24
CA GLY A 169 32.02 -8.83 -5.87
C GLY A 169 32.76 -8.14 -7.02
N LYS A 170 32.69 -8.68 -8.24
CA LYS A 170 33.13 -7.99 -9.47
C LYS A 170 31.94 -7.25 -10.09
N GLY A 171 31.99 -5.93 -10.09
CA GLY A 171 30.91 -5.11 -10.64
C GLY A 171 30.81 -5.16 -12.17
N VAL A 172 29.68 -4.74 -12.71
CA VAL A 172 29.46 -4.58 -14.15
C VAL A 172 29.30 -3.10 -14.53
N GLU A 173 29.75 -2.73 -15.72
CA GLU A 173 29.59 -1.39 -16.30
C GLU A 173 28.60 -1.49 -17.47
N ILE A 174 27.65 -0.56 -17.54
CA ILE A 174 26.77 -0.38 -18.71
C ILE A 174 27.37 0.70 -19.59
N VAL A 175 27.50 0.43 -20.90
CA VAL A 175 27.92 1.43 -21.89
C VAL A 175 26.97 1.42 -23.08
N VAL A 176 26.41 2.58 -23.41
CA VAL A 176 25.65 2.82 -24.63
C VAL A 176 26.40 3.83 -25.49
N ALA A 177 26.90 3.38 -26.64
CA ALA A 177 27.57 4.24 -27.62
C ALA A 177 26.64 4.53 -28.80
N TRP A 178 26.40 5.81 -29.08
CA TRP A 178 25.64 6.29 -30.22
C TRP A 178 26.57 6.61 -31.40
N THR A 179 26.19 6.18 -32.60
CA THR A 179 27.07 6.24 -33.79
C THR A 179 26.91 7.50 -34.63
N GLY A 180 25.90 8.33 -34.35
CA GLY A 180 25.58 9.51 -35.17
C GLY A 180 24.69 9.23 -36.39
N LYS A 181 24.27 7.99 -36.62
CA LYS A 181 23.55 7.58 -37.85
C LYS A 181 22.07 8.00 -37.91
N SER A 182 21.40 8.10 -36.77
CA SER A 182 20.00 8.55 -36.66
C SER A 182 19.80 9.13 -35.27
N SER A 183 18.83 10.03 -35.08
CA SER A 183 18.53 10.51 -33.73
C SER A 183 18.04 9.33 -32.88
N LEU A 184 18.53 9.25 -31.65
CA LEU A 184 18.25 8.16 -30.73
C LEU A 184 17.91 8.75 -29.37
N LYS A 185 16.78 8.33 -28.81
CA LYS A 185 16.42 8.56 -27.42
C LYS A 185 16.59 7.26 -26.64
N LEU A 186 17.37 7.29 -25.56
CA LEU A 186 17.48 6.20 -24.58
C LEU A 186 16.65 6.58 -23.35
N TYR A 187 15.77 5.71 -22.91
CA TYR A 187 14.91 5.94 -21.74
C TYR A 187 15.57 5.38 -20.49
N ASP A 188 15.89 4.09 -20.48
CA ASP A 188 16.58 3.44 -19.37
C ASP A 188 17.21 2.11 -19.78
N VAL A 189 18.03 1.58 -18.86
CA VAL A 189 18.61 0.24 -18.91
C VAL A 189 18.19 -0.51 -17.65
N GLN A 190 17.61 -1.70 -17.83
CA GLN A 190 17.27 -2.60 -16.73
C GLN A 190 18.18 -3.82 -16.74
N ILE A 191 18.66 -4.27 -15.57
CA ILE A 191 19.31 -5.57 -15.42
C ILE A 191 18.36 -6.50 -14.68
N ASP A 192 18.03 -7.61 -15.34
CA ASP A 192 17.17 -8.67 -14.83
C ASP A 192 18.02 -9.90 -14.49
N SER A 193 17.86 -10.38 -13.25
CA SER A 193 18.63 -11.50 -12.70
C SER A 193 17.74 -12.47 -11.92
N PRO A 194 17.58 -13.72 -12.36
CA PRO A 194 16.83 -14.73 -11.61
C PRO A 194 17.41 -14.98 -10.21
N ALA A 195 18.74 -14.95 -10.09
CA ALA A 195 19.40 -15.08 -8.79
C ALA A 195 19.04 -13.93 -7.85
N ARG A 196 18.90 -12.71 -8.37
CA ARG A 196 18.51 -11.54 -7.57
C ARG A 196 17.08 -11.69 -7.05
N GLU A 197 16.16 -12.20 -7.87
CA GLU A 197 14.78 -12.46 -7.45
C GLU A 197 14.71 -13.40 -6.24
N GLU A 198 15.52 -14.46 -6.24
CA GLU A 198 15.62 -15.38 -5.11
C GLU A 198 16.26 -14.73 -3.86
N GLU A 199 17.29 -13.89 -4.06
CA GLU A 199 17.94 -13.15 -2.98
C GLU A 199 16.98 -12.13 -2.33
N VAL A 200 16.25 -11.33 -3.11
CA VAL A 200 15.32 -10.32 -2.56
C VAL A 200 14.17 -10.96 -1.79
N GLY A 201 13.65 -12.10 -2.25
CA GLY A 201 12.66 -12.86 -1.48
C GLY A 201 13.20 -13.35 -0.13
N MET A 202 14.46 -13.78 -0.08
CA MET A 202 15.10 -14.14 1.19
C MET A 202 15.31 -12.92 2.10
N PHE A 203 15.78 -11.79 1.55
CA PHE A 203 15.99 -10.56 2.31
C PHE A 203 14.70 -9.96 2.88
N GLU A 204 13.57 -10.08 2.18
CA GLU A 204 12.26 -9.74 2.74
C GLU A 204 11.98 -10.53 4.03
N THR A 205 12.29 -11.83 4.04
CA THR A 205 12.07 -12.64 5.25
C THR A 205 13.06 -12.33 6.37
N VAL A 206 14.29 -11.86 6.04
CA VAL A 206 15.20 -11.28 7.04
C VAL A 206 14.57 -10.06 7.70
N LYS A 207 13.99 -9.15 6.89
CA LYS A 207 13.23 -8.00 7.39
C LYS A 207 12.08 -8.44 8.30
N GLY A 208 11.32 -9.46 7.91
CA GLY A 208 10.26 -10.06 8.75
C GLY A 208 10.76 -10.52 10.12
N VAL A 209 11.85 -11.28 10.18
CA VAL A 209 12.47 -11.74 11.45
C VAL A 209 12.92 -10.57 12.32
N VAL A 210 13.63 -9.61 11.72
CA VAL A 210 14.23 -8.48 12.44
C VAL A 210 13.14 -7.55 12.98
N ASN A 211 12.17 -7.19 12.14
CA ASN A 211 11.14 -6.22 12.49
C ASN A 211 10.11 -6.79 13.47
N LYS A 212 9.87 -8.12 13.47
CA LYS A 212 9.01 -8.80 14.45
C LYS A 212 9.40 -8.49 15.89
N THR A 213 10.70 -8.43 16.20
CA THR A 213 11.20 -8.08 17.54
C THR A 213 11.27 -6.57 17.73
N LYS A 214 11.89 -5.87 16.79
CA LYS A 214 11.98 -4.41 16.79
C LYS A 214 12.19 -3.91 15.36
N PRO A 215 11.28 -3.07 14.82
CA PRO A 215 11.42 -2.55 13.47
C PRO A 215 12.73 -1.78 13.28
N ARG A 216 13.58 -2.27 12.38
CA ARG A 216 14.94 -1.76 12.10
C ARG A 216 15.26 -1.72 10.61
N ILE A 217 14.53 -2.44 9.78
CA ILE A 217 14.72 -2.47 8.32
C ILE A 217 13.49 -1.86 7.64
N TYR A 218 13.71 -0.94 6.71
CA TYR A 218 12.67 -0.31 5.90
C TYR A 218 13.00 -0.49 4.41
N ASP A 219 12.00 -0.84 3.61
CA ASP A 219 12.11 -1.11 2.18
C ASP A 219 11.80 0.14 1.33
N ASP A 220 12.72 0.48 0.41
CA ASP A 220 12.65 1.61 -0.54
C ASP A 220 12.40 1.17 -2.00
N THR A 221 12.00 -0.08 -2.24
CA THR A 221 11.84 -0.66 -3.60
C THR A 221 10.93 0.16 -4.53
N ARG A 222 9.93 0.87 -3.99
CA ARG A 222 9.10 1.82 -4.74
C ARG A 222 9.64 3.25 -4.65
N SER A 223 10.92 3.39 -5.00
CA SER A 223 11.69 4.64 -4.91
C SER A 223 11.13 5.81 -5.72
N ASP A 224 10.13 5.58 -6.58
CA ASP A 224 9.36 6.63 -7.25
C ASP A 224 8.55 7.51 -6.27
N GLU A 225 8.42 7.08 -5.01
CA GLU A 225 7.79 7.79 -3.89
C GLU A 225 8.80 8.47 -2.96
N GLY A 226 10.02 7.93 -2.91
CA GLY A 226 11.13 8.32 -2.05
C GLY A 226 10.87 8.11 -0.55
N THR A 227 11.75 8.64 0.29
CA THR A 227 11.69 8.55 1.76
C THR A 227 10.76 9.60 2.38
N LYS A 228 9.69 10.00 1.66
CA LYS A 228 8.78 11.07 2.09
C LYS A 228 8.09 10.77 3.40
N TRP A 229 7.57 9.54 3.57
CA TRP A 229 6.96 9.15 4.84
C TRP A 229 7.98 9.09 5.97
N LEU A 230 9.19 8.57 5.75
CA LEU A 230 10.25 8.61 6.76
C LEU A 230 10.55 10.06 7.20
N SER A 231 10.66 10.97 6.24
CA SER A 231 10.90 12.39 6.50
C SER A 231 9.75 13.04 7.28
N ALA A 232 8.50 12.77 6.87
CA ALA A 232 7.31 13.30 7.53
C ALA A 232 7.11 12.74 8.95
N LEU A 233 7.53 11.49 9.18
CA LEU A 233 7.50 10.83 10.48
C LEU A 233 8.72 11.20 11.37
N GLY A 234 9.72 11.91 10.82
CA GLY A 234 10.96 12.23 11.52
C GLY A 234 11.85 11.01 11.77
N LEU A 235 11.74 9.96 10.96
CA LEU A 235 12.55 8.74 11.05
C LEU A 235 13.83 8.87 10.21
N GLY A 236 14.98 8.66 10.84
CA GLY A 236 16.26 8.61 10.15
C GLY A 236 16.46 7.29 9.42
N TYR A 237 17.33 7.28 8.42
CA TYR A 237 17.67 6.06 7.69
C TYR A 237 19.12 6.08 7.18
N GLN A 238 19.65 4.89 6.93
CA GLN A 238 20.94 4.67 6.28
C GLN A 238 20.76 3.69 5.13
N LYS A 239 21.14 4.09 3.91
CA LYS A 239 21.15 3.20 2.75
C LYS A 239 22.08 2.02 2.97
N VAL A 240 21.55 0.82 2.76
CA VAL A 240 22.30 -0.43 2.74
C VAL A 240 22.93 -0.58 1.36
N LYS A 241 24.25 -0.75 1.32
CA LYS A 241 24.98 -0.89 0.05
C LYS A 241 24.92 -2.31 -0.51
N ASN A 242 24.81 -3.30 0.38
CA ASN A 242 24.74 -4.70 0.03
C ASN A 242 23.84 -5.40 1.05
N ASN A 243 22.70 -5.92 0.59
CA ASN A 243 21.70 -6.55 1.45
C ASN A 243 22.24 -7.77 2.22
N TRP A 244 23.28 -8.44 1.71
CA TRP A 244 23.95 -9.53 2.43
C TRP A 244 24.59 -9.08 3.76
N GLU A 245 24.94 -7.80 3.89
CA GLU A 245 25.43 -7.24 5.16
C GLU A 245 24.36 -7.34 6.26
N LEU A 246 23.07 -7.29 5.91
CA LEU A 246 21.98 -7.42 6.87
C LEU A 246 21.85 -8.84 7.39
N VAL A 247 22.04 -9.86 6.53
CA VAL A 247 22.07 -11.27 6.96
C VAL A 247 23.19 -11.49 7.99
N ALA A 248 24.37 -10.91 7.74
CA ALA A 248 25.49 -10.99 8.68
C ALA A 248 25.21 -10.20 9.97
N LYS A 249 24.68 -8.98 9.86
CA LYS A 249 24.35 -8.08 10.98
C LYS A 249 23.33 -8.69 11.94
N TYR A 250 22.29 -9.32 11.38
CA TYR A 250 21.16 -9.89 12.13
C TYR A 250 21.20 -11.41 12.29
N LYS A 251 22.34 -12.04 11.97
CA LYS A 251 22.54 -13.48 12.02
C LYS A 251 22.02 -14.14 13.31
N ASN A 252 22.24 -13.52 14.47
CA ASN A 252 21.88 -14.09 15.77
C ASN A 252 20.36 -14.09 16.06
N GLU A 253 19.57 -13.40 15.24
CA GLU A 253 18.11 -13.35 15.35
C GLU A 253 17.43 -14.37 14.42
N ILE A 254 18.16 -14.86 13.42
CA ILE A 254 17.69 -15.87 12.46
C ILE A 254 17.95 -17.26 13.04
N ARG A 255 16.88 -18.02 13.30
CA ARG A 255 16.97 -19.36 13.93
C ARG A 255 17.28 -20.48 12.95
N GLY A 256 17.07 -20.27 11.65
CA GLY A 256 17.34 -21.24 10.61
C GLY A 256 16.74 -20.85 9.27
N ILE A 257 16.72 -21.81 8.35
CA ILE A 257 16.18 -21.64 6.99
C ILE A 257 15.05 -22.63 6.72
N VAL A 258 14.06 -22.18 5.94
CA VAL A 258 13.00 -23.02 5.36
C VAL A 258 13.17 -23.00 3.85
N ILE A 259 13.44 -24.19 3.27
CA ILE A 259 13.66 -24.33 1.83
C ILE A 259 12.32 -24.60 1.16
N TYR A 260 11.92 -23.74 0.23
CA TYR A 260 10.70 -23.95 -0.56
C TYR A 260 10.98 -24.82 -1.80
N ASP A 261 9.92 -25.32 -2.43
CA ASP A 261 9.98 -26.07 -3.68
C ASP A 261 9.57 -25.19 -4.87
N PRO A 262 10.48 -24.80 -5.78
CA PRO A 262 10.12 -24.00 -6.94
C PRO A 262 9.17 -24.74 -7.91
N GLU A 263 9.11 -26.07 -7.88
CA GLU A 263 8.21 -26.85 -8.74
C GLU A 263 6.73 -26.78 -8.29
N VAL A 264 6.48 -26.33 -7.05
CA VAL A 264 5.14 -26.06 -6.51
C VAL A 264 5.16 -24.70 -5.81
N ALA A 265 4.84 -23.64 -6.56
CA ALA A 265 4.99 -22.24 -6.13
C ALA A 265 4.39 -21.93 -4.75
N ASP A 266 3.22 -22.50 -4.43
CA ASP A 266 2.52 -22.33 -3.14
C ASP A 266 3.31 -22.80 -1.92
N THR A 267 4.32 -23.66 -2.11
CA THR A 267 5.24 -24.00 -1.01
C THR A 267 6.00 -22.79 -0.48
N TYR A 268 6.12 -21.71 -1.26
CA TYR A 268 6.67 -20.44 -0.78
C TYR A 268 5.78 -19.80 0.29
N ASN A 269 4.45 -19.84 0.12
CA ASN A 269 3.49 -19.34 1.12
C ASN A 269 3.51 -20.19 2.39
N LEU A 270 3.59 -21.53 2.24
CA LEU A 270 3.81 -22.43 3.36
C LEU A 270 5.14 -22.12 4.07
N ALA A 271 6.22 -21.93 3.32
CA ALA A 271 7.52 -21.58 3.87
C ALA A 271 7.49 -20.25 4.63
N THR A 272 6.82 -19.21 4.10
CA THR A 272 6.63 -17.93 4.81
C THR A 272 5.90 -18.13 6.14
N THR A 273 4.84 -18.94 6.15
CA THR A 273 4.08 -19.25 7.38
C THR A 273 4.96 -19.94 8.43
N ILE A 274 5.72 -20.97 8.02
CA ILE A 274 6.64 -21.69 8.91
C ILE A 274 7.73 -20.75 9.42
N ALA A 275 8.33 -19.96 8.53
CA ALA A 275 9.39 -19.01 8.86
C ALA A 275 8.94 -17.96 9.87
N GLY A 276 7.71 -17.44 9.74
CA GLY A 276 7.11 -16.52 10.70
C GLY A 276 6.95 -17.12 12.10
N LEU A 277 6.53 -18.38 12.20
CA LEU A 277 6.36 -19.09 13.47
C LEU A 277 7.70 -19.43 14.14
N ASP A 278 8.72 -19.78 13.36
CA ASP A 278 9.99 -20.28 13.87
C ASP A 278 11.12 -19.23 13.94
N ASN A 279 10.86 -17.98 13.52
CA ASN A 279 11.86 -16.93 13.31
C ASN A 279 12.98 -17.39 12.35
N ALA A 280 12.57 -18.00 11.24
CA ALA A 280 13.44 -18.46 10.17
C ALA A 280 13.36 -17.53 8.96
N ILE A 281 14.21 -17.76 7.96
CA ILE A 281 14.13 -17.10 6.65
C ILE A 281 13.76 -18.10 5.56
N VAL A 282 13.07 -17.65 4.53
CA VAL A 282 12.68 -18.48 3.38
C VAL A 282 13.78 -18.44 2.34
N VAL A 283 14.18 -19.60 1.83
CA VAL A 283 15.40 -19.76 1.04
C VAL A 283 15.13 -20.61 -0.19
N SER A 284 15.65 -20.19 -1.35
CA SER A 284 15.60 -20.98 -2.58
C SER A 284 16.56 -22.18 -2.49
N PRO A 285 16.35 -23.23 -3.30
CA PRO A 285 17.31 -24.33 -3.37
C PRO A 285 18.74 -23.88 -3.71
N ALA A 286 18.91 -22.83 -4.52
CA ALA A 286 20.22 -22.32 -4.92
C ALA A 286 20.97 -21.60 -3.78
N LEU A 287 20.25 -21.01 -2.82
CA LEU A 287 20.84 -20.30 -1.69
C LEU A 287 21.05 -21.18 -0.44
N ALA A 288 20.47 -22.38 -0.42
CA ALA A 288 20.46 -23.27 0.75
C ALA A 288 21.88 -23.63 1.23
N ASP A 289 22.77 -24.08 0.35
CA ASP A 289 24.13 -24.48 0.72
C ASP A 289 24.97 -23.29 1.21
N LYS A 290 24.79 -22.12 0.60
CA LYS A 290 25.46 -20.87 1.02
C LYS A 290 25.08 -20.50 2.44
N LEU A 291 23.79 -20.58 2.78
CA LEU A 291 23.26 -20.19 4.08
C LEU A 291 23.46 -21.26 5.17
N ALA A 292 23.51 -22.54 4.80
CA ALA A 292 23.84 -23.64 5.71
C ALA A 292 25.35 -23.77 5.97
N GLY A 293 26.18 -23.29 5.03
CA GLY A 293 27.64 -23.27 5.12
C GLY A 293 28.22 -22.05 5.85
N GLU A 294 29.54 -21.94 5.89
CA GLU A 294 30.23 -20.74 6.40
C GLU A 294 30.00 -19.52 5.49
N PRO A 295 29.84 -18.30 6.04
CA PRO A 295 29.96 -17.93 7.46
C PRO A 295 28.65 -18.02 8.26
N TYR A 296 27.53 -18.44 7.65
CA TYR A 296 26.20 -18.31 8.24
C TYR A 296 25.83 -19.49 9.15
N ARG A 297 26.06 -20.73 8.72
CA ARG A 297 25.78 -21.95 9.50
C ARG A 297 24.33 -22.05 10.00
N PHE A 298 23.36 -21.59 9.22
CA PHE A 298 21.95 -21.70 9.61
C PHE A 298 21.46 -23.16 9.50
N PRO A 299 20.76 -23.69 10.51
CA PRO A 299 20.16 -25.03 10.40
C PRO A 299 18.98 -25.01 9.41
N VAL A 300 18.83 -26.09 8.64
CA VAL A 300 17.62 -26.35 7.85
C VAL A 300 16.52 -26.80 8.81
N LEU A 301 15.51 -25.97 9.02
CA LEU A 301 14.38 -26.28 9.90
C LEU A 301 13.33 -27.13 9.18
N GLU A 302 13.09 -26.82 7.91
CA GLU A 302 12.17 -27.56 7.06
C GLU A 302 12.66 -27.47 5.60
N ASP A 303 12.57 -28.58 4.89
CA ASP A 303 12.86 -28.67 3.45
C ASP A 303 11.61 -29.18 2.73
N LEU A 304 10.99 -28.32 1.92
CA LEU A 304 9.70 -28.60 1.28
C LEU A 304 9.84 -29.26 -0.10
N ARG A 305 11.06 -29.40 -0.62
CA ARG A 305 11.31 -29.95 -1.96
C ARG A 305 10.77 -31.36 -2.11
N GLY A 306 10.00 -31.60 -3.18
CA GLY A 306 9.42 -32.88 -3.54
C GLY A 306 8.34 -33.40 -2.57
N LYS A 307 7.88 -32.59 -1.61
CA LYS A 307 6.86 -33.02 -0.62
C LYS A 307 5.43 -32.95 -1.14
N PHE A 308 5.18 -32.10 -2.13
CA PHE A 308 3.84 -31.82 -2.65
C PHE A 308 3.85 -31.85 -4.17
N LYS A 309 2.68 -32.08 -4.76
CA LYS A 309 2.47 -32.06 -6.21
C LYS A 309 1.51 -30.96 -6.65
N THR A 310 0.67 -30.47 -5.75
CA THR A 310 -0.38 -29.48 -6.04
C THR A 310 -0.48 -28.45 -4.92
N ASN A 311 -1.02 -27.28 -5.24
CA ASN A 311 -1.37 -26.25 -4.26
C ASN A 311 -2.38 -26.77 -3.21
N ILE A 312 -3.33 -27.62 -3.61
CA ILE A 312 -4.30 -28.28 -2.72
C ILE A 312 -3.58 -29.04 -1.61
N GLU A 313 -2.60 -29.90 -1.94
CA GLU A 313 -1.84 -30.66 -0.95
C GLU A 313 -1.05 -29.74 0.02
N VAL A 314 -0.51 -28.63 -0.51
CA VAL A 314 0.21 -27.63 0.30
C VAL A 314 -0.72 -26.98 1.33
N TYR A 315 -1.89 -26.51 0.90
CA TYR A 315 -2.79 -25.78 1.78
C TYR A 315 -3.57 -26.68 2.75
N GLU A 316 -3.83 -27.94 2.38
CA GLU A 316 -4.32 -28.94 3.34
C GLU A 316 -3.29 -29.21 4.44
N TYR A 317 -2.01 -29.36 4.06
CA TYR A 317 -0.92 -29.53 5.03
C TYR A 317 -0.74 -28.30 5.92
N LEU A 318 -0.87 -27.08 5.36
CA LEU A 318 -0.86 -25.84 6.12
C LEU A 318 -1.99 -25.81 7.14
N TYR A 319 -3.22 -26.10 6.70
CA TYR A 319 -4.41 -26.11 7.56
C TYR A 319 -4.26 -27.11 8.71
N ASP A 320 -3.85 -28.35 8.42
CA ASP A 320 -3.80 -29.40 9.45
C ASP A 320 -2.68 -29.20 10.47
N ARG A 321 -1.52 -28.66 10.04
CA ARG A 321 -0.30 -28.64 10.87
C ARG A 321 0.06 -27.28 11.45
N TYR A 322 -0.23 -26.20 10.72
CA TYR A 322 0.26 -24.86 11.05
C TYR A 322 -0.87 -23.87 11.39
N TRP A 323 -2.05 -23.97 10.78
CA TRP A 323 -3.19 -23.09 11.12
C TRP A 323 -3.56 -23.06 12.62
N PRO A 324 -3.48 -24.17 13.40
CA PRO A 324 -3.72 -24.12 14.84
C PRO A 324 -2.68 -23.31 15.64
N LYS A 325 -1.54 -22.95 15.01
CA LYS A 325 -0.43 -22.21 15.62
C LYS A 325 -0.37 -20.75 15.16
N THR A 326 -1.14 -20.38 14.14
CA THR A 326 -1.19 -19.00 13.62
C THR A 326 -2.30 -18.20 14.28
N THR A 327 -2.29 -16.89 14.10
CA THR A 327 -3.45 -16.05 14.45
C THR A 327 -4.68 -16.44 13.61
N HIS A 328 -5.87 -16.36 14.20
CA HIS A 328 -7.16 -16.49 13.50
C HIS A 328 -7.86 -15.14 13.33
N ARG A 329 -7.21 -14.03 13.71
CA ARG A 329 -7.74 -12.68 13.54
C ARG A 329 -7.52 -12.15 12.13
N VAL A 330 -6.46 -12.64 11.47
CA VAL A 330 -6.06 -12.28 10.11
C VAL A 330 -5.69 -13.55 9.35
N LEU A 331 -6.20 -13.68 8.12
CA LEU A 331 -5.70 -14.60 7.11
C LEU A 331 -5.02 -13.76 6.03
N VAL A 332 -3.82 -14.14 5.58
CA VAL A 332 -3.10 -13.40 4.56
C VAL A 332 -3.31 -14.03 3.18
N GLY A 333 -3.83 -13.23 2.25
CA GLY A 333 -4.01 -13.61 0.85
C GLY A 333 -2.90 -13.06 -0.03
N LEU A 334 -1.95 -13.89 -0.45
CA LEU A 334 -0.81 -13.42 -1.23
C LEU A 334 -0.38 -14.44 -2.26
N THR A 335 -0.31 -14.05 -3.53
CA THR A 335 0.20 -14.93 -4.59
C THR A 335 1.62 -15.37 -4.26
N PRO A 336 1.98 -16.65 -4.48
CA PRO A 336 3.35 -17.11 -4.30
C PRO A 336 4.34 -16.38 -5.22
N ASP A 337 3.90 -15.74 -6.31
CA ASP A 337 4.77 -14.99 -7.23
C ASP A 337 5.30 -13.69 -6.61
N ILE A 338 4.56 -13.09 -5.68
CA ILE A 338 5.02 -11.91 -4.94
C ILE A 338 5.91 -12.40 -3.80
N LYS A 339 7.24 -12.32 -3.95
CA LYS A 339 8.21 -12.77 -2.93
C LYS A 339 8.53 -11.74 -1.84
N THR A 340 8.09 -10.49 -2.01
CA THR A 340 8.39 -9.34 -1.13
C THR A 340 7.10 -8.76 -0.50
N PHE A 341 7.10 -7.48 -0.12
CA PHE A 341 5.95 -6.70 0.36
C PHE A 341 5.33 -7.23 1.67
N LEU A 342 4.09 -7.73 1.64
CA LEU A 342 3.30 -8.04 2.84
C LEU A 342 3.90 -9.14 3.74
N ARG A 343 4.94 -9.84 3.28
CA ARG A 343 5.49 -11.03 3.94
C ARG A 343 6.18 -10.71 5.26
N ASP A 344 6.87 -9.57 5.39
CA ASP A 344 7.44 -9.16 6.67
C ASP A 344 6.36 -9.05 7.76
N TYR A 345 5.22 -8.45 7.41
CA TYR A 345 4.10 -8.25 8.30
C TYR A 345 3.41 -9.57 8.62
N ALA A 346 3.16 -10.41 7.61
CA ALA A 346 2.58 -11.74 7.78
C ALA A 346 3.41 -12.61 8.74
N MET A 347 4.74 -12.59 8.59
CA MET A 347 5.67 -13.27 9.49
C MET A 347 5.64 -12.68 10.90
N GLY A 348 5.63 -11.34 11.01
CA GLY A 348 5.62 -10.65 12.28
C GLY A 348 4.37 -10.92 13.12
N ILE A 349 3.20 -11.03 12.47
CA ILE A 349 1.92 -11.30 13.14
C ILE A 349 1.59 -12.80 13.25
N GLU A 350 2.49 -13.66 12.77
CA GLU A 350 2.33 -15.13 12.77
C GLU A 350 1.02 -15.56 12.08
N ALA A 351 0.73 -14.99 10.91
CA ALA A 351 -0.44 -15.34 10.11
C ALA A 351 -0.15 -16.46 9.11
N ALA A 352 -1.19 -17.24 8.80
CA ALA A 352 -1.16 -18.13 7.66
C ALA A 352 -1.23 -17.32 6.36
N VAL A 353 -0.37 -17.71 5.40
CA VAL A 353 -0.34 -17.13 4.05
C VAL A 353 -0.92 -18.14 3.07
N VAL A 354 -1.94 -17.74 2.31
CA VAL A 354 -2.64 -18.59 1.34
C VAL A 354 -2.90 -17.84 0.02
N TRP A 355 -3.07 -18.58 -1.06
CA TRP A 355 -3.53 -18.08 -2.35
C TRP A 355 -4.52 -19.08 -2.94
N LEU A 356 -5.80 -18.90 -2.62
CA LEU A 356 -6.89 -19.81 -2.99
C LEU A 356 -7.95 -19.05 -3.76
N ASN A 357 -8.27 -19.50 -4.96
CA ASN A 357 -9.27 -18.93 -5.84
C ASN A 357 -10.67 -19.44 -5.47
N PRO A 358 -11.58 -18.59 -4.96
CA PRO A 358 -12.94 -19.01 -4.64
C PRO A 358 -13.77 -19.42 -5.89
N GLY A 359 -13.27 -19.15 -7.10
CA GLY A 359 -13.86 -19.64 -8.34
C GLY A 359 -13.49 -21.07 -8.73
N VAL A 360 -12.57 -21.71 -8.01
CA VAL A 360 -12.15 -23.12 -8.22
C VAL A 360 -12.70 -23.96 -7.05
N PRO A 361 -13.61 -24.93 -7.29
CA PRO A 361 -14.33 -25.62 -6.21
C PRO A 361 -13.43 -26.28 -5.15
N GLU A 362 -12.32 -26.88 -5.57
CA GLU A 362 -11.36 -27.54 -4.67
C GLU A 362 -10.63 -26.53 -3.77
N GLU A 363 -10.25 -25.38 -4.32
CA GLU A 363 -9.59 -24.29 -3.58
C GLU A 363 -10.58 -23.57 -2.67
N GLU A 364 -11.81 -23.32 -3.14
CA GLU A 364 -12.91 -22.76 -2.36
C GLU A 364 -13.21 -23.64 -1.13
N ALA A 365 -13.24 -24.97 -1.31
CA ALA A 365 -13.49 -25.90 -0.21
C ALA A 365 -12.44 -25.78 0.91
N ILE A 366 -11.16 -25.59 0.56
CA ILE A 366 -10.09 -25.36 1.54
C ILE A 366 -10.20 -23.98 2.15
N LEU A 367 -10.40 -22.93 1.35
CA LEU A 367 -10.52 -21.55 1.82
C LEU A 367 -11.66 -21.40 2.84
N ASN A 368 -12.79 -22.07 2.59
CA ASN A 368 -13.92 -22.12 3.52
C ASN A 368 -13.55 -22.73 4.88
N LYS A 369 -12.61 -23.67 4.95
CA LYS A 369 -12.12 -24.21 6.23
C LYS A 369 -11.43 -23.11 7.05
N PHE A 370 -10.50 -22.37 6.45
CA PHE A 370 -9.80 -21.26 7.10
C PHE A 370 -10.76 -20.17 7.59
N MET A 371 -11.63 -19.65 6.71
CA MET A 371 -12.52 -18.54 7.06
C MET A 371 -13.57 -18.90 8.10
N LYS A 372 -13.99 -20.18 8.18
CA LYS A 372 -14.93 -20.65 9.19
C LYS A 372 -14.38 -20.57 10.61
N ASP A 373 -13.06 -20.71 10.76
CA ASP A 373 -12.39 -20.63 12.07
C ASP A 373 -12.11 -19.17 12.50
N MET A 374 -12.36 -18.21 11.62
CA MET A 374 -12.16 -16.78 11.89
C MET A 374 -13.39 -16.13 12.56
N PRO A 375 -13.19 -15.05 13.35
CA PRO A 375 -14.28 -14.44 14.09
C PRO A 375 -15.19 -13.57 13.21
N TYR A 376 -16.42 -14.05 12.98
CA TYR A 376 -17.45 -13.34 12.19
C TYR A 376 -17.70 -11.92 12.71
N GLY A 377 -17.62 -10.94 11.81
CA GLY A 377 -17.78 -9.52 12.11
C GLY A 377 -16.53 -8.82 12.65
N SER A 378 -15.40 -9.53 12.74
CA SER A 378 -14.15 -8.89 13.16
C SER A 378 -12.86 -9.38 12.51
N GLY A 379 -12.85 -10.58 11.93
CA GLY A 379 -11.69 -11.11 11.21
C GLY A 379 -11.44 -10.39 9.90
N LEU A 380 -10.17 -10.36 9.48
CA LEU A 380 -9.71 -9.67 8.29
C LEU A 380 -8.99 -10.62 7.33
N TYR A 381 -9.19 -10.41 6.04
CA TYR A 381 -8.40 -11.03 4.99
C TYR A 381 -7.43 -9.97 4.45
N LEU A 382 -6.15 -10.04 4.81
CA LEU A 382 -5.14 -9.02 4.49
C LEU A 382 -4.34 -9.44 3.25
N GLY A 383 -4.23 -8.57 2.24
CA GLY A 383 -3.66 -8.90 0.95
C GLY A 383 -4.72 -8.83 -0.17
N TRP A 384 -4.66 -9.74 -1.14
CA TRP A 384 -5.52 -9.67 -2.32
C TRP A 384 -6.06 -11.02 -2.80
N TRP A 385 -6.69 -11.02 -3.96
CA TRP A 385 -7.43 -12.14 -4.53
C TRP A 385 -7.02 -12.45 -5.98
N PRO A 386 -7.11 -13.72 -6.41
CA PRO A 386 -7.05 -14.06 -7.83
C PRO A 386 -8.15 -13.37 -8.67
N ASP A 387 -9.30 -13.10 -8.05
CA ASP A 387 -10.46 -12.43 -8.62
C ASP A 387 -11.12 -11.60 -7.51
N GLU A 388 -11.05 -10.27 -7.61
CA GLU A 388 -11.56 -9.34 -6.59
C GLU A 388 -13.05 -9.60 -6.29
N GLY A 389 -13.88 -9.64 -7.33
CA GLY A 389 -15.32 -9.75 -7.20
C GLY A 389 -15.73 -11.00 -6.44
N LYS A 390 -15.13 -12.15 -6.78
CA LYS A 390 -15.39 -13.42 -6.09
C LYS A 390 -14.78 -13.45 -4.70
N GLY A 391 -13.58 -12.91 -4.52
CA GLY A 391 -12.87 -12.86 -3.23
C GLY A 391 -13.57 -12.02 -2.17
N VAL A 392 -13.94 -10.79 -2.51
CA VAL A 392 -14.66 -9.88 -1.61
C VAL A 392 -16.07 -10.40 -1.32
N THR A 393 -16.75 -10.97 -2.32
CA THR A 393 -18.02 -11.67 -2.09
C THR A 393 -17.83 -12.79 -1.07
N LYS A 394 -16.83 -13.65 -1.27
CA LYS A 394 -16.58 -14.81 -0.42
C LYS A 394 -16.28 -14.43 1.03
N THR A 395 -15.40 -13.46 1.27
CA THR A 395 -15.12 -12.97 2.63
C THR A 395 -16.35 -12.38 3.30
N SER A 396 -17.17 -11.63 2.55
CA SER A 396 -18.42 -11.05 3.06
C SER A 396 -19.42 -12.11 3.51
N GLU A 397 -19.51 -13.26 2.82
CA GLU A 397 -20.36 -14.39 3.25
C GLU A 397 -19.95 -14.93 4.64
N PHE A 398 -18.65 -14.87 4.96
CA PHE A 398 -18.06 -15.28 6.24
C PHE A 398 -17.93 -14.12 7.24
N GLY A 399 -18.50 -12.95 6.94
CA GLY A 399 -18.45 -11.78 7.83
C GLY A 399 -17.03 -11.25 8.06
N LEU A 400 -16.17 -11.41 7.07
CA LEU A 400 -14.80 -10.93 7.05
C LEU A 400 -14.71 -9.73 6.09
N ALA A 401 -13.75 -8.84 6.36
CA ALA A 401 -13.43 -7.74 5.46
C ALA A 401 -12.05 -7.96 4.82
N THR A 402 -11.95 -7.69 3.52
CA THR A 402 -10.68 -7.68 2.78
C THR A 402 -9.94 -6.37 3.06
N VAL A 403 -8.62 -6.42 3.14
CA VAL A 403 -7.77 -5.24 3.29
C VAL A 403 -6.67 -5.34 2.25
N ALA A 404 -6.76 -4.52 1.20
CA ALA A 404 -5.74 -4.48 0.15
C ALA A 404 -4.41 -4.02 0.74
N ALA A 405 -3.42 -4.91 0.71
CA ALA A 405 -2.10 -4.71 1.29
C ALA A 405 -1.04 -5.65 0.68
N ASP A 406 -1.35 -6.37 -0.40
CA ASP A 406 -0.44 -7.34 -1.02
C ASP A 406 0.85 -6.70 -1.56
N TYR A 407 0.79 -5.41 -1.85
CA TYR A 407 1.93 -4.58 -2.20
C TYR A 407 2.35 -3.59 -1.09
N SER A 408 1.84 -3.71 0.13
CA SER A 408 2.35 -2.89 1.25
C SER A 408 3.74 -3.39 1.65
N SER A 409 4.72 -2.50 1.65
CA SER A 409 6.10 -2.86 1.98
C SER A 409 6.40 -2.78 3.47
N ASN A 410 5.88 -1.79 4.21
CA ASN A 410 6.49 -1.39 5.49
C ASN A 410 5.54 -1.35 6.68
N LEU A 411 4.43 -2.11 6.65
CA LEU A 411 3.47 -2.14 7.76
C LEU A 411 4.10 -2.53 9.10
N SER A 412 5.16 -3.35 9.11
CA SER A 412 5.88 -3.71 10.33
C SER A 412 6.58 -2.52 10.99
N VAL A 413 7.04 -1.54 10.20
CA VAL A 413 7.60 -0.28 10.70
C VAL A 413 6.49 0.71 11.00
N LEU A 414 5.58 0.93 10.05
CA LEU A 414 4.57 1.97 10.12
C LEU A 414 3.59 1.75 11.28
N SER A 415 3.22 0.51 11.59
CA SER A 415 2.30 0.18 12.70
C SER A 415 2.89 0.39 14.10
N GLY A 416 4.22 0.52 14.20
CA GLY A 416 4.94 0.81 15.43
C GLY A 416 5.11 2.31 15.73
N THR A 417 4.69 3.18 14.81
CA THR A 417 4.74 4.64 15.01
C THR A 417 3.71 5.12 16.05
N SER A 418 3.81 6.39 16.47
CA SER A 418 2.89 6.99 17.46
C SER A 418 1.43 6.81 17.05
N ARG A 419 0.61 6.36 18.02
CA ARG A 419 -0.86 6.22 17.90
C ARG A 419 -1.64 7.44 18.35
N THR A 420 -0.94 8.51 18.71
CA THR A 420 -1.57 9.79 19.03
C THR A 420 -1.97 10.45 17.73
N ILE A 421 -3.27 10.55 17.47
CA ILE A 421 -3.83 11.23 16.31
C ILE A 421 -4.49 12.50 16.82
N ALA A 422 -4.15 13.65 16.24
CA ALA A 422 -4.79 14.92 16.52
C ALA A 422 -5.67 15.33 15.32
N PRO A 423 -6.99 15.01 15.33
CA PRO A 423 -7.85 15.29 14.19
C PRO A 423 -7.84 16.75 13.75
N ALA A 424 -7.81 16.96 12.44
CA ALA A 424 -7.96 18.28 11.83
C ALA A 424 -9.31 18.89 12.24
N LYS A 425 -9.33 20.21 12.40
CA LYS A 425 -10.58 20.92 12.73
C LYS A 425 -11.48 20.96 11.50
N ILE A 426 -12.74 20.62 11.70
CA ILE A 426 -13.78 20.83 10.69
C ILE A 426 -14.05 22.35 10.59
N PRO A 427 -13.96 22.96 9.40
CA PRO A 427 -14.33 24.35 9.16
C PRO A 427 -15.78 24.63 9.54
N LYS A 428 -16.13 25.91 9.63
CA LYS A 428 -17.52 26.27 9.93
C LYS A 428 -18.42 26.02 8.72
N LYS A 429 -19.50 25.26 8.93
CA LYS A 429 -20.58 25.10 7.95
C LYS A 429 -21.14 26.46 7.49
N PRO A 430 -21.33 26.68 6.17
CA PRO A 430 -22.07 27.84 5.69
C PRO A 430 -23.56 27.74 6.05
N PRO A 431 -24.33 28.85 6.00
CA PRO A 431 -25.78 28.80 6.08
C PRO A 431 -26.36 27.87 5.00
N LEU A 432 -27.42 27.14 5.35
CA LEU A 432 -28.18 26.39 4.36
C LEU A 432 -29.05 27.36 3.55
N GLU A 433 -28.89 27.34 2.24
CA GLU A 433 -29.62 28.14 1.28
C GLU A 433 -30.19 27.24 0.18
N ASN A 434 -31.10 27.78 -0.64
CA ASN A 434 -31.48 27.10 -1.88
C ASN A 434 -30.34 27.31 -2.87
N LYS A 435 -29.38 26.38 -2.89
CA LYS A 435 -28.25 26.31 -3.82
C LYS A 435 -27.96 24.86 -4.22
N VAL A 436 -27.13 24.67 -5.24
CA VAL A 436 -26.56 23.36 -5.58
C VAL A 436 -25.24 23.20 -4.83
N TYR A 437 -25.26 22.33 -3.81
CA TYR A 437 -24.07 21.98 -3.07
C TYR A 437 -23.35 20.82 -3.78
N VAL A 438 -22.07 20.99 -4.04
CA VAL A 438 -21.22 20.00 -4.71
C VAL A 438 -20.13 19.54 -3.77
N THR A 439 -19.89 18.24 -3.71
CA THR A 439 -18.71 17.67 -3.03
C THR A 439 -17.96 16.71 -3.93
N TYR A 440 -16.63 16.82 -3.90
CA TYR A 440 -15.71 15.95 -4.61
C TYR A 440 -15.05 14.97 -3.65
N ILE A 441 -14.83 13.73 -4.12
CA ILE A 441 -14.15 12.67 -3.38
C ILE A 441 -13.10 12.02 -4.29
N MET A 442 -11.88 11.88 -3.78
CA MET A 442 -10.83 11.02 -4.35
C MET A 442 -10.89 9.64 -3.66
N SER A 443 -11.05 8.57 -4.44
CA SER A 443 -11.27 7.20 -3.95
C SER A 443 -9.98 6.43 -3.60
N ASP A 444 -10.13 5.12 -3.37
CA ASP A 444 -9.09 4.08 -3.17
C ASP A 444 -8.30 4.15 -1.86
N GLY A 445 -8.68 5.02 -0.93
CA GLY A 445 -8.01 5.15 0.36
C GLY A 445 -8.22 4.00 1.35
N ASP A 446 -9.14 3.08 1.09
CA ASP A 446 -9.26 1.82 1.84
C ASP A 446 -8.03 0.91 1.65
N ASN A 447 -7.36 1.05 0.51
CA ASN A 447 -6.18 0.29 0.13
C ASN A 447 -4.94 0.78 0.89
N LEU A 448 -4.42 -0.04 1.80
CA LEU A 448 -3.26 0.31 2.62
C LEU A 448 -1.99 0.47 1.78
N GLN A 449 -1.84 -0.28 0.68
CA GLN A 449 -0.68 -0.09 -0.20
C GLN A 449 -0.80 1.23 -0.97
N TYR A 450 -1.98 1.65 -1.40
CA TYR A 450 -2.16 2.97 -2.00
C TYR A 450 -1.78 4.09 -1.01
N MET A 451 -2.21 3.97 0.25
CA MET A 451 -1.89 4.94 1.31
C MET A 451 -0.40 4.99 1.64
N GLU A 452 0.27 3.83 1.69
CA GLU A 452 1.71 3.73 1.88
C GLU A 452 2.47 4.34 0.69
N HIS A 453 1.95 4.17 -0.51
CA HIS A 453 2.68 4.41 -1.75
C HIS A 453 2.21 5.67 -2.47
N TYR A 454 1.38 5.48 -3.51
CA TYR A 454 0.98 6.51 -4.46
C TYR A 454 0.29 7.72 -3.81
N PHE A 455 -0.47 7.53 -2.72
CA PHE A 455 -1.17 8.62 -2.03
C PHE A 455 -0.22 9.75 -1.57
N SER A 456 1.02 9.41 -1.18
CA SER A 456 2.03 10.41 -0.80
C SER A 456 2.30 11.43 -1.92
N LYS A 457 2.22 11.01 -3.18
CA LYS A 457 2.43 11.87 -4.35
C LYS A 457 1.31 12.90 -4.49
N LEU A 458 0.08 12.49 -4.20
CA LEU A 458 -1.09 13.36 -4.23
C LEU A 458 -1.11 14.31 -3.03
N TRP A 459 -0.82 13.78 -1.84
CA TRP A 459 -0.87 14.55 -0.60
C TRP A 459 0.18 15.67 -0.54
N PHE A 460 1.35 15.48 -1.14
CA PHE A 460 2.41 16.48 -1.13
C PHE A 460 2.44 17.35 -2.40
N LEU A 461 1.37 17.38 -3.19
CA LEU A 461 1.26 18.31 -4.33
C LEU A 461 1.30 19.77 -3.84
N PRO A 462 2.06 20.66 -4.51
CA PRO A 462 2.22 22.05 -4.09
C PRO A 462 0.92 22.86 -4.20
N ASN A 463 -0.03 22.44 -5.05
CA ASN A 463 -1.34 23.07 -5.21
C ASN A 463 -2.46 22.37 -4.41
N ARG A 464 -2.14 21.41 -3.53
CA ARG A 464 -3.14 20.83 -2.61
C ARG A 464 -3.75 21.93 -1.74
N GLY A 465 -5.06 21.89 -1.56
CA GLY A 465 -5.83 22.85 -0.77
C GLY A 465 -6.53 23.93 -1.59
N GLU A 466 -6.41 23.92 -2.92
CA GLU A 466 -7.17 24.81 -3.81
C GLU A 466 -8.65 24.46 -3.96
N VAL A 467 -9.03 23.18 -3.74
CA VAL A 467 -10.39 22.66 -3.96
C VAL A 467 -10.90 22.00 -2.68
N PRO A 468 -12.11 22.31 -2.21
CA PRO A 468 -12.77 21.53 -1.16
C PRO A 468 -12.99 20.08 -1.63
N ILE A 469 -12.30 19.12 -1.02
CA ILE A 469 -12.30 17.71 -1.46
C ILE A 469 -12.24 16.75 -0.26
N GLY A 470 -12.87 15.59 -0.43
CA GLY A 470 -12.72 14.43 0.41
C GLY A 470 -11.60 13.52 -0.09
N TRP A 471 -10.67 13.16 0.78
CA TRP A 471 -9.70 12.11 0.53
C TRP A 471 -10.17 10.88 1.29
N THR A 472 -10.50 9.80 0.57
CA THR A 472 -10.70 8.53 1.25
C THR A 472 -9.39 8.08 1.90
N VAL A 473 -9.49 7.51 3.10
CA VAL A 473 -8.40 6.87 3.85
C VAL A 473 -8.96 5.66 4.59
N SER A 474 -8.11 4.73 5.00
CA SER A 474 -8.55 3.54 5.72
C SER A 474 -8.65 3.84 7.22
N PRO A 475 -9.79 3.60 7.89
CA PRO A 475 -9.87 3.64 9.35
C PRO A 475 -8.84 2.71 10.02
N LEU A 476 -8.44 1.62 9.35
CA LEU A 476 -7.38 0.72 9.85
C LEU A 476 -6.01 1.37 9.95
N MET A 477 -5.78 2.55 9.36
CA MET A 477 -4.52 3.28 9.54
C MET A 477 -4.25 3.59 11.02
N VAL A 478 -5.27 3.67 11.87
CA VAL A 478 -5.13 3.75 13.34
C VAL A 478 -4.26 2.61 13.90
N ASP A 479 -4.26 1.46 13.22
CA ASP A 479 -3.42 0.32 13.56
C ASP A 479 -2.24 0.11 12.61
N ALA A 480 -2.45 0.21 11.31
CA ALA A 480 -1.48 -0.15 10.30
C ALA A 480 -0.37 0.90 10.09
N MET A 481 -0.71 2.19 10.21
CA MET A 481 0.20 3.30 9.94
C MET A 481 -0.22 4.60 10.67
N PRO A 482 -0.34 4.56 12.01
CA PRO A 482 -0.97 5.65 12.76
C PRO A 482 -0.21 6.98 12.67
N GLY A 483 1.12 6.95 12.58
CA GLY A 483 1.92 8.15 12.38
C GLY A 483 1.64 8.83 11.03
N ILE A 484 1.40 8.05 9.97
CA ILE A 484 1.01 8.61 8.67
C ILE A 484 -0.36 9.29 8.81
N LEU A 485 -1.34 8.62 9.43
CA LEU A 485 -2.66 9.21 9.66
C LEU A 485 -2.60 10.52 10.46
N ASP A 486 -1.74 10.61 11.49
CA ASP A 486 -1.53 11.84 12.23
C ASP A 486 -0.89 12.94 11.37
N VAL A 487 0.10 12.62 10.52
CA VAL A 487 0.66 13.56 9.54
C VAL A 487 -0.43 14.10 8.61
N LEU A 488 -1.34 13.25 8.13
CA LEU A 488 -2.45 13.68 7.29
C LEU A 488 -3.33 14.71 8.02
N HIS A 489 -3.69 14.46 9.28
CA HIS A 489 -4.48 15.44 10.05
C HIS A 489 -3.72 16.73 10.35
N GLN A 490 -2.45 16.64 10.73
CA GLN A 490 -1.64 17.82 11.05
C GLN A 490 -1.39 18.73 9.85
N THR A 491 -1.35 18.15 8.64
CA THR A 491 -1.04 18.86 7.39
C THR A 491 -2.26 19.07 6.50
N ALA A 492 -3.46 18.68 6.94
CA ALA A 492 -4.72 18.96 6.24
C ALA A 492 -4.96 20.48 6.18
N THR A 493 -5.33 20.97 5.00
CA THR A 493 -5.81 22.35 4.83
C THR A 493 -7.27 22.48 5.21
N GLU A 494 -7.82 23.69 5.24
CA GLU A 494 -9.26 23.92 5.42
C GLU A 494 -10.10 23.28 4.31
N ASN A 495 -9.50 22.94 3.16
CA ASN A 495 -10.16 22.32 2.02
C ASN A 495 -10.00 20.79 1.96
N ASP A 496 -9.25 20.18 2.87
CA ASP A 496 -9.07 18.73 2.93
C ASP A 496 -9.96 18.10 4.02
N ALA A 497 -10.81 17.16 3.63
CA ALA A 497 -11.51 16.29 4.57
C ALA A 497 -11.03 14.85 4.40
N LEU A 498 -10.54 14.24 5.48
CA LEU A 498 -10.28 12.80 5.50
C LEU A 498 -11.60 12.07 5.78
N ILE A 499 -11.96 11.13 4.92
CA ILE A 499 -13.18 10.32 5.03
C ILE A 499 -12.82 8.83 4.93
N SER A 500 -13.67 7.93 5.43
CA SER A 500 -13.40 6.50 5.29
C SER A 500 -13.58 6.05 3.85
N GLY A 501 -12.60 5.30 3.32
CA GLY A 501 -12.79 4.47 2.13
C GLY A 501 -13.75 3.30 2.38
N PRO A 502 -14.11 2.57 1.30
CA PRO A 502 -15.09 1.49 1.37
C PRO A 502 -14.55 0.21 2.04
N THR A 503 -15.31 -0.48 2.90
CA THR A 503 -16.54 -0.08 3.59
C THR A 503 -16.23 -0.02 5.07
N GLY A 504 -15.48 1.00 5.50
CA GLY A 504 -15.11 1.18 6.90
C GLY A 504 -13.82 0.44 7.25
N LEU A 505 -13.86 -0.43 8.26
CA LEU A 505 -12.69 -1.18 8.74
C LEU A 505 -12.05 -2.15 7.74
N GLY A 506 -12.61 -2.30 6.54
CA GLY A 506 -12.05 -3.07 5.45
C GLY A 506 -13.05 -3.14 4.31
N TYR A 507 -12.57 -3.50 3.13
CA TYR A 507 -13.37 -3.64 1.93
C TYR A 507 -14.25 -4.89 2.02
N THR A 508 -15.55 -4.69 1.99
CA THR A 508 -16.56 -5.75 2.11
C THR A 508 -17.85 -5.32 1.43
N TYR A 509 -18.64 -6.30 1.00
CA TYR A 509 -19.98 -6.10 0.44
C TYR A 509 -21.00 -6.35 1.55
N PRO A 510 -21.40 -5.33 2.34
CA PRO A 510 -22.28 -5.53 3.50
C PRO A 510 -23.62 -6.17 3.15
N ASN A 511 -24.11 -6.04 1.90
CA ASN A 511 -25.33 -6.70 1.45
C ASN A 511 -25.24 -8.25 1.46
N PHE A 512 -24.03 -8.82 1.45
CA PHE A 512 -23.79 -10.27 1.42
C PHE A 512 -23.59 -10.88 2.82
N TRP A 513 -23.64 -10.06 3.87
CA TRP A 513 -23.52 -10.52 5.25
C TRP A 513 -24.81 -11.22 5.68
N LYS A 514 -24.69 -12.49 6.10
CA LYS A 514 -25.83 -13.36 6.43
C LYS A 514 -26.21 -13.29 7.91
N ASP A 515 -25.28 -12.90 8.79
CA ASP A 515 -25.55 -12.71 10.22
C ASP A 515 -25.63 -11.22 10.58
N GLN A 516 -26.83 -10.78 10.97
CA GLN A 516 -27.09 -9.39 11.34
C GLN A 516 -26.30 -8.96 12.57
N ALA A 517 -26.12 -9.84 13.57
CA ALA A 517 -25.36 -9.50 14.77
C ALA A 517 -23.86 -9.29 14.45
N GLY A 518 -23.32 -10.07 13.51
CA GLY A 518 -22.02 -9.86 12.91
C GLY A 518 -21.89 -8.52 12.19
N LEU A 519 -22.86 -8.17 11.35
CA LEU A 519 -22.90 -6.89 10.63
C LEU A 519 -22.93 -5.69 11.60
N ASP A 520 -23.80 -5.75 12.61
CA ASP A 520 -23.92 -4.74 13.66
C ASP A 520 -22.62 -4.58 14.44
N ARG A 521 -21.93 -5.69 14.72
CA ARG A 521 -20.60 -5.69 15.35
C ARG A 521 -19.56 -5.03 14.46
N PHE A 522 -19.56 -5.33 13.16
CA PHE A 522 -18.65 -4.71 12.20
C PHE A 522 -18.82 -3.20 12.17
N PHE A 523 -20.04 -2.69 12.01
CA PHE A 523 -20.28 -1.24 12.00
C PHE A 523 -20.03 -0.57 13.35
N SER A 524 -20.28 -1.27 14.47
CA SER A 524 -19.89 -0.76 15.80
C SER A 524 -18.38 -0.57 15.93
N ARG A 525 -17.58 -1.49 15.36
CA ARG A 525 -16.12 -1.35 15.32
C ARG A 525 -15.69 -0.27 14.34
N THR A 526 -16.34 -0.17 13.18
CA THR A 526 -16.09 0.92 12.21
C THR A 526 -16.31 2.28 12.86
N ASP A 527 -17.37 2.47 13.64
CA ASP A 527 -17.62 3.72 14.40
C ASP A 527 -16.52 4.04 15.41
N ASP A 528 -16.05 3.04 16.17
CA ASP A 528 -14.94 3.21 17.12
C ASP A 528 -13.66 3.67 16.40
N TYR A 529 -13.32 2.98 15.31
CA TYR A 529 -12.11 3.29 14.54
C TYR A 529 -12.21 4.63 13.83
N MET A 530 -13.36 4.97 13.27
CA MET A 530 -13.57 6.27 12.64
C MET A 530 -13.48 7.42 13.66
N LYS A 531 -14.01 7.26 14.88
CA LYS A 531 -13.81 8.24 15.96
C LYS A 531 -12.33 8.45 16.28
N ARG A 532 -11.60 7.35 16.46
CA ARG A 532 -10.15 7.39 16.78
C ARG A 532 -9.33 7.97 15.62
N ALA A 533 -9.76 7.70 14.39
CA ALA A 533 -9.17 8.20 13.17
C ALA A 533 -9.58 9.64 12.84
N GLY A 534 -10.53 10.25 13.55
CA GLY A 534 -11.05 11.59 13.23
C GLY A 534 -11.88 11.66 11.94
N LEU A 535 -12.49 10.55 11.51
CA LEU A 535 -13.28 10.45 10.28
C LEU A 535 -14.78 10.53 10.61
N ARG A 536 -15.55 11.32 9.85
CA ARG A 536 -16.99 11.55 10.11
C ARG A 536 -17.91 11.16 8.96
N VAL A 537 -17.37 10.77 7.82
CA VAL A 537 -18.11 10.35 6.62
C VAL A 537 -17.55 9.02 6.13
N LEU A 538 -18.44 8.09 5.77
CA LEU A 538 -18.11 6.77 5.27
C LEU A 538 -18.49 6.63 3.81
N THR A 539 -17.65 6.00 2.98
CA THR A 539 -18.06 5.49 1.68
C THR A 539 -18.40 4.00 1.78
N VAL A 540 -19.47 3.55 1.11
CA VAL A 540 -19.94 2.16 1.12
C VAL A 540 -19.86 1.59 -0.30
N TRP A 541 -19.21 0.44 -0.46
CA TRP A 541 -19.08 -0.27 -1.72
C TRP A 541 -19.65 -1.68 -1.60
N ASN A 542 -20.69 -1.97 -2.40
CA ASN A 542 -21.24 -3.33 -2.55
C ASN A 542 -20.85 -3.93 -3.89
N THR A 543 -21.11 -3.22 -4.98
CA THR A 543 -20.63 -3.50 -6.34
C THR A 543 -20.58 -2.18 -7.08
N VAL A 544 -20.07 -2.15 -8.31
CA VAL A 544 -19.96 -0.93 -9.15
C VAL A 544 -21.29 -0.17 -9.29
N LYS A 545 -22.44 -0.85 -9.20
CA LYS A 545 -23.78 -0.22 -9.13
C LYS A 545 -24.66 -0.85 -8.04
N GLY A 546 -24.06 -1.13 -6.88
CA GLY A 546 -24.74 -1.79 -5.78
C GLY A 546 -25.42 -0.81 -4.84
N GLU A 547 -26.75 -0.77 -4.84
CA GLU A 547 -27.55 -0.07 -3.83
C GLU A 547 -27.26 -0.61 -2.42
N THR A 548 -27.53 0.20 -1.40
CA THR A 548 -27.41 -0.24 0.00
C THR A 548 -28.74 -0.83 0.45
N ASN A 549 -28.74 -2.09 0.90
CA ASN A 549 -29.96 -2.68 1.42
C ASN A 549 -30.42 -1.94 2.70
N PRO A 550 -31.74 -1.83 2.96
CA PRO A 550 -32.25 -1.14 4.14
C PRO A 550 -31.67 -1.64 5.47
N ASN A 551 -31.43 -2.95 5.61
CA ASN A 551 -30.84 -3.51 6.84
C ASN A 551 -29.38 -3.05 7.07
N VAL A 552 -28.62 -2.78 6.01
CA VAL A 552 -27.26 -2.22 6.09
C VAL A 552 -27.34 -0.76 6.52
N GLY A 553 -28.21 0.04 5.89
CA GLY A 553 -28.43 1.44 6.26
C GLY A 553 -28.94 1.60 7.70
N ASP A 554 -29.85 0.73 8.13
CA ASP A 554 -30.35 0.67 9.51
C ASP A 554 -29.28 0.26 10.52
N SER A 555 -28.41 -0.68 10.15
CA SER A 555 -27.27 -1.09 10.99
C SER A 555 -26.29 0.07 11.17
N LEU A 556 -25.92 0.78 10.08
CA LEU A 556 -25.12 2.00 10.15
C LEU A 556 -25.77 3.07 11.04
N ALA A 557 -27.07 3.31 10.88
CA ALA A 557 -27.80 4.29 11.71
C ALA A 557 -27.80 3.93 13.20
N SER A 558 -27.79 2.63 13.53
CA SER A 558 -27.84 2.12 14.90
C SER A 558 -26.44 2.01 15.55
N HIS A 559 -25.45 1.60 14.76
CA HIS A 559 -24.15 1.14 15.25
C HIS A 559 -22.99 2.06 14.85
N ALA A 560 -23.20 3.00 13.93
CA ALA A 560 -22.25 4.06 13.61
C ALA A 560 -22.79 5.49 13.87
N PRO A 561 -23.30 5.78 15.09
CA PRO A 561 -24.00 7.02 15.38
C PRO A 561 -23.11 8.26 15.41
N SER A 562 -21.78 8.13 15.30
CA SER A 562 -20.91 9.31 15.20
C SER A 562 -20.79 9.86 13.79
N LEU A 563 -21.18 9.11 12.76
CA LEU A 563 -21.07 9.54 11.39
C LEU A 563 -22.10 10.62 11.05
N LEU A 564 -21.69 11.61 10.27
CA LEU A 564 -22.57 12.62 9.70
C LEU A 564 -23.49 12.00 8.65
N GLY A 565 -22.94 11.11 7.84
CA GLY A 565 -23.63 10.35 6.81
C GLY A 565 -22.68 9.40 6.09
N PHE A 566 -23.21 8.73 5.07
CA PHE A 566 -22.42 7.85 4.22
C PHE A 566 -22.81 7.97 2.73
N THR A 567 -21.88 7.62 1.85
CA THR A 567 -22.14 7.50 0.41
C THR A 567 -22.34 6.04 0.00
N SER A 568 -23.06 5.79 -1.09
CA SER A 568 -23.23 4.47 -1.71
C SER A 568 -23.17 4.53 -3.25
N GLN A 569 -23.11 3.39 -3.91
CA GLN A 569 -22.75 3.30 -5.34
C GLN A 569 -23.92 3.25 -6.34
N GLY A 570 -25.12 3.70 -5.95
CA GLY A 570 -26.29 3.60 -6.82
C GLY A 570 -26.26 4.48 -8.08
N GLY A 571 -25.48 5.57 -8.09
CA GLY A 571 -25.32 6.40 -9.29
C GLY A 571 -26.47 7.38 -9.56
N THR A 572 -27.44 7.50 -8.65
CA THR A 572 -28.66 8.31 -8.88
C THR A 572 -28.62 9.69 -8.23
N GLY A 573 -27.76 9.91 -7.23
CA GLY A 573 -27.80 11.11 -6.39
C GLY A 573 -28.85 11.07 -5.28
N ALA A 574 -29.64 9.99 -5.15
CA ALA A 574 -30.72 9.91 -4.18
C ALA A 574 -30.22 9.95 -2.73
N VAL A 575 -30.96 10.67 -1.87
CA VAL A 575 -30.69 10.75 -0.43
C VAL A 575 -31.80 10.03 0.33
N GLU A 576 -31.43 8.99 1.07
CA GLU A 576 -32.31 8.24 1.96
C GLU A 576 -31.95 8.50 3.43
N ILE A 577 -32.97 8.55 4.30
CA ILE A 577 -32.77 8.71 5.74
C ILE A 577 -33.10 7.41 6.46
N TYR A 578 -32.08 6.75 7.00
CA TYR A 578 -32.21 5.51 7.76
C TYR A 578 -32.53 5.81 9.23
N GLN A 579 -33.54 5.13 9.75
CA GLN A 579 -34.06 5.28 11.12
C GLN A 579 -34.28 6.72 11.60
N ASN A 580 -34.60 7.67 10.70
CA ASN A 580 -34.70 9.10 11.01
C ASN A 580 -33.43 9.68 11.69
N LYS A 581 -32.24 9.12 11.40
CA LYS A 581 -30.98 9.50 12.07
C LYS A 581 -29.80 9.69 11.11
N MET A 582 -29.69 8.82 10.12
CA MET A 582 -28.50 8.72 9.28
C MET A 582 -28.86 8.98 7.81
N PRO A 583 -28.36 10.06 7.20
CA PRO A 583 -28.44 10.23 5.77
C PRO A 583 -27.44 9.31 5.06
N GLY A 584 -27.95 8.53 4.11
CA GLY A 584 -27.14 7.86 3.09
C GLY A 584 -27.43 8.50 1.72
N GLN A 585 -26.39 8.80 0.95
CA GLN A 585 -26.54 9.32 -0.41
C GLN A 585 -25.90 8.39 -1.44
N GLU A 586 -26.67 8.00 -2.45
CA GLU A 586 -26.08 7.43 -3.66
C GLU A 586 -25.28 8.49 -4.39
N LEU A 587 -24.04 8.18 -4.73
CA LEU A 587 -23.17 9.05 -5.52
C LEU A 587 -23.85 9.43 -6.85
N ASN A 588 -23.67 10.66 -7.31
CA ASN A 588 -24.06 11.07 -8.67
C ASN A 588 -23.08 10.53 -9.70
N VAL A 589 -21.80 10.46 -9.33
CA VAL A 589 -20.74 9.77 -10.08
C VAL A 589 -19.97 8.91 -9.10
N VAL A 590 -19.90 7.62 -9.43
CA VAL A 590 -19.49 6.55 -8.53
C VAL A 590 -17.97 6.31 -8.58
N TYR A 591 -17.42 6.25 -9.79
CA TYR A 591 -15.99 6.00 -10.03
C TYR A 591 -15.57 6.71 -11.33
N GLY A 592 -15.65 8.05 -11.30
CA GLY A 592 -15.36 8.89 -12.46
C GLY A 592 -13.92 8.69 -12.97
N ALA A 593 -13.76 8.75 -14.29
CA ALA A 593 -12.51 8.42 -14.99
C ALA A 593 -12.00 9.59 -15.86
N SER A 594 -12.67 10.74 -15.80
CA SER A 594 -12.33 11.91 -16.60
C SER A 594 -12.68 13.23 -15.90
N GLU A 595 -12.05 14.33 -16.35
CA GLU A 595 -12.44 15.69 -15.92
C GLU A 595 -13.91 16.00 -16.27
N GLY A 596 -14.43 15.45 -17.37
CA GLY A 596 -15.82 15.59 -17.77
C GLY A 596 -16.80 15.02 -16.73
N ASP A 597 -16.43 13.92 -16.07
CA ASP A 597 -17.21 13.31 -14.99
C ASP A 597 -17.29 14.21 -13.75
N LEU A 598 -16.37 15.17 -13.59
CA LEU A 598 -16.40 16.17 -12.52
C LEU A 598 -17.30 17.37 -12.84
N ILE A 599 -17.58 17.62 -14.12
CA ILE A 599 -18.23 18.84 -14.61
C ILE A 599 -19.68 18.60 -15.01
N PHE A 600 -19.92 17.64 -15.91
CA PHE A 600 -21.22 17.45 -16.54
C PHE A 600 -22.36 17.11 -15.56
N PRO A 601 -22.16 16.31 -14.50
CA PRO A 601 -23.22 16.04 -13.54
C PRO A 601 -23.67 17.30 -12.80
N VAL A 602 -22.75 18.22 -12.51
CA VAL A 602 -23.06 19.50 -11.84
C VAL A 602 -23.87 20.40 -12.77
N GLN A 603 -23.46 20.52 -14.04
CA GLN A 603 -24.19 21.30 -15.04
C GLN A 603 -25.60 20.77 -15.25
N GLN A 604 -25.76 19.44 -15.37
CA GLN A 604 -27.08 18.81 -15.49
C GLN A 604 -27.95 19.03 -14.25
N ALA A 605 -27.34 19.04 -13.05
CA ALA A 605 -28.05 19.32 -11.82
C ALA A 605 -28.60 20.76 -11.81
N ILE A 606 -27.78 21.75 -12.19
CA ILE A 606 -28.19 23.16 -12.31
C ILE A 606 -29.32 23.35 -13.31
N GLU A 607 -29.25 22.71 -14.47
CA GLU A 607 -30.29 22.80 -15.52
C GLU A 607 -31.65 22.26 -15.04
N LYS A 608 -31.64 21.20 -14.22
CA LYS A 608 -32.86 20.54 -13.72
C LYS A 608 -33.40 21.17 -12.42
N TRP A 609 -32.60 21.99 -11.76
CA TRP A 609 -32.91 22.48 -10.42
C TRP A 609 -33.97 23.60 -10.42
N ASP A 610 -35.03 23.40 -9.63
CA ASP A 610 -36.19 24.31 -9.58
C ASP A 610 -36.00 25.54 -8.68
N ARG A 611 -34.84 25.64 -7.99
CA ARG A 611 -34.47 26.73 -7.07
C ARG A 611 -35.33 26.85 -5.81
N LYS A 612 -36.19 25.87 -5.51
CA LYS A 612 -37.10 25.92 -4.34
C LYS A 612 -36.56 25.23 -3.10
N SER A 613 -35.57 24.36 -3.26
CA SER A 613 -34.93 23.61 -2.18
C SER A 613 -33.45 23.39 -2.49
N PRO A 614 -32.57 23.16 -1.52
CA PRO A 614 -31.18 22.80 -1.80
C PRO A 614 -31.09 21.50 -2.62
N LEU A 615 -30.12 21.44 -3.54
CA LEU A 615 -29.79 20.23 -4.30
C LEU A 615 -28.36 19.79 -3.96
N PHE A 616 -28.13 18.48 -3.96
CA PHE A 616 -26.91 17.86 -3.43
C PHE A 616 -26.29 16.97 -4.52
N VAL A 617 -25.06 17.28 -4.94
CA VAL A 617 -24.30 16.55 -5.97
C VAL A 617 -23.00 16.02 -5.37
N CYS A 618 -22.88 14.69 -5.27
CA CYS A 618 -21.71 14.02 -4.73
C CYS A 618 -20.99 13.23 -5.82
N ILE A 619 -19.73 13.58 -6.10
CA ILE A 619 -18.94 13.02 -7.20
C ILE A 619 -17.68 12.38 -6.62
N GLN A 620 -17.48 11.09 -6.90
CA GLN A 620 -16.28 10.34 -6.58
C GLN A 620 -15.54 9.98 -7.88
N ALA A 621 -14.23 10.24 -7.90
CA ALA A 621 -13.36 9.93 -9.03
C ALA A 621 -12.16 9.10 -8.60
N ASN A 622 -11.66 8.28 -9.53
CA ASN A 622 -10.55 7.37 -9.27
C ASN A 622 -9.19 8.05 -9.45
N PRO A 623 -8.21 7.76 -8.59
CA PRO A 623 -6.90 8.41 -8.63
C PRO A 623 -6.01 7.92 -9.78
N TRP A 624 -6.42 6.86 -10.49
CA TRP A 624 -5.65 6.21 -11.54
C TRP A 624 -5.77 6.92 -12.89
N GLU A 625 -6.94 7.51 -13.15
CA GLU A 625 -7.25 8.23 -14.40
C GLU A 625 -7.51 9.72 -14.18
N VAL A 626 -7.95 10.11 -12.97
CA VAL A 626 -8.29 11.51 -12.64
C VAL A 626 -7.24 12.10 -11.70
N HIS A 627 -6.44 13.03 -12.21
CA HIS A 627 -5.44 13.72 -11.41
C HIS A 627 -6.06 14.86 -10.58
N TYR A 628 -5.41 15.24 -9.48
CA TYR A 628 -5.84 16.37 -8.65
C TYR A 628 -6.03 17.68 -9.46
N GLN A 629 -5.21 17.88 -10.51
CA GLN A 629 -5.35 19.04 -11.39
C GLN A 629 -6.70 19.07 -12.14
N ASN A 630 -7.31 17.92 -12.45
CA ASN A 630 -8.63 17.88 -13.06
C ASN A 630 -9.72 18.39 -12.11
N PHE A 631 -9.62 18.10 -10.81
CA PHE A 631 -10.50 18.68 -9.79
C PHE A 631 -10.33 20.20 -9.69
N VAL A 632 -9.08 20.70 -9.76
CA VAL A 632 -8.80 22.14 -9.77
C VAL A 632 -9.42 22.81 -10.99
N ASN A 633 -9.29 22.21 -12.17
CA ASN A 633 -9.87 22.73 -13.41
C ASN A 633 -11.40 22.77 -13.34
N ALA A 634 -12.03 21.66 -12.95
CA ALA A 634 -13.48 21.57 -12.79
C ALA A 634 -14.02 22.56 -11.75
N TYR A 635 -13.36 22.68 -10.59
CA TYR A 635 -13.71 23.65 -9.56
C TYR A 635 -13.64 25.08 -10.09
N ARG A 636 -12.53 25.47 -10.73
CA ARG A 636 -12.36 26.82 -11.28
C ARG A 636 -13.38 27.15 -12.37
N GLN A 637 -13.77 26.16 -13.17
CA GLN A 637 -14.78 26.35 -14.21
C GLN A 637 -16.18 26.62 -13.63
N LEU A 638 -16.53 25.96 -12.52
CA LEU A 638 -17.90 25.97 -11.98
C LEU A 638 -18.11 26.95 -10.83
N LYS A 639 -17.06 27.30 -10.07
CA LYS A 639 -17.20 28.09 -8.83
C LYS A 639 -17.66 29.54 -9.02
N GLU A 640 -17.61 30.06 -10.24
CA GLU A 640 -18.03 31.44 -10.54
C GLU A 640 -19.56 31.55 -10.69
N ASP A 641 -20.29 30.42 -10.72
CA ASP A 641 -21.75 30.40 -10.66
C ASP A 641 -22.22 30.54 -9.21
N ASP A 642 -22.89 31.64 -8.89
CA ASP A 642 -23.39 31.93 -7.54
C ASP A 642 -24.43 30.92 -7.04
N ASP A 643 -25.08 30.16 -7.93
CA ASP A 643 -26.01 29.07 -7.57
C ASP A 643 -25.27 27.80 -7.09
N ILE A 644 -23.95 27.70 -7.30
CA ILE A 644 -23.13 26.53 -6.95
C ILE A 644 -22.28 26.82 -5.70
N VAL A 645 -22.23 25.87 -4.76
CA VAL A 645 -21.34 25.94 -3.60
C VAL A 645 -20.57 24.63 -3.45
N PHE A 646 -19.25 24.71 -3.61
CA PHE A 646 -18.36 23.59 -3.32
C PHE A 646 -18.07 23.50 -1.84
N VAL A 647 -18.24 22.31 -1.27
CA VAL A 647 -17.96 22.01 0.13
C VAL A 647 -17.30 20.65 0.25
N ARG A 648 -16.52 20.49 1.31
CA ARG A 648 -15.97 19.18 1.69
C ARG A 648 -17.09 18.23 2.14
N PRO A 649 -16.88 16.89 2.08
CA PRO A 649 -17.93 15.93 2.40
C PRO A 649 -18.51 16.01 3.82
N ASP A 650 -17.70 16.38 4.82
CA ASP A 650 -18.19 16.57 6.20
C ASP A 650 -19.23 17.71 6.27
N ILE A 651 -18.87 18.89 5.77
CA ILE A 651 -19.77 20.05 5.64
C ILE A 651 -21.00 19.74 4.77
N TYR A 652 -20.79 18.99 3.70
CA TYR A 652 -21.84 18.56 2.79
C TYR A 652 -22.90 17.72 3.50
N PHE A 653 -22.49 16.72 4.30
CA PHE A 653 -23.44 15.93 5.08
C PHE A 653 -24.08 16.73 6.22
N GLU A 654 -23.38 17.68 6.84
CA GLU A 654 -24.02 18.60 7.80
C GLU A 654 -25.17 19.41 7.16
N LEU A 655 -24.98 19.90 5.92
CA LEU A 655 -26.02 20.60 5.16
C LEU A 655 -27.19 19.68 4.79
N ILE A 656 -26.91 18.43 4.39
CA ILE A 656 -27.97 17.43 4.18
C ILE A 656 -28.77 17.23 5.45
N ARG A 657 -28.10 17.04 6.60
CA ARG A 657 -28.77 16.83 7.89
C ARG A 657 -29.70 17.98 8.24
N GLU A 658 -29.23 19.22 8.13
CA GLU A 658 -30.06 20.42 8.36
C GLU A 658 -31.27 20.47 7.41
N SER A 659 -31.06 20.21 6.10
CA SER A 659 -32.13 20.22 5.10
C SER A 659 -33.22 19.17 5.36
N LYS A 660 -32.90 18.11 6.10
CA LYS A 660 -33.80 17.01 6.46
C LYS A 660 -34.32 17.10 7.90
N GLY A 661 -34.02 18.19 8.61
CA GLY A 661 -34.46 18.40 9.99
C GLY A 661 -33.78 17.48 11.02
N LEU A 662 -32.59 16.94 10.68
CA LEU A 662 -31.77 16.16 11.58
C LEU A 662 -30.83 17.08 12.38
N PRO A 663 -30.37 16.67 13.58
CA PRO A 663 -29.30 17.38 14.28
C PRO A 663 -28.06 17.49 13.40
N ILE A 664 -27.50 18.70 13.25
CA ILE A 664 -26.34 18.96 12.39
C ILE A 664 -25.16 18.06 12.78
N ASP A 665 -24.71 18.13 14.04
CA ASP A 665 -23.79 17.14 14.59
C ASP A 665 -24.58 16.08 15.39
N PRO A 666 -24.57 14.79 14.98
CA PRO A 666 -25.24 13.72 15.71
C PRO A 666 -24.66 13.50 17.12
N LEU A 667 -23.45 13.99 17.42
CA LEU A 667 -22.85 13.88 18.75
C LEU A 667 -23.35 14.96 19.72
N GLU A 668 -23.81 16.11 19.23
CA GLU A 668 -24.35 17.18 20.07
C GLU A 668 -25.79 16.89 20.52
N ALA A 669 -26.53 16.06 19.76
CA ALA A 669 -27.90 15.65 20.08
C ALA A 669 -28.06 14.81 21.37
N LYS A 670 -26.95 14.47 22.05
CA LYS A 670 -26.91 13.70 23.32
C LYS A 670 -26.69 14.55 24.57
N LYS A 671 -26.62 15.88 24.44
CA LYS A 671 -26.69 16.82 25.57
C LYS A 671 -28.09 17.42 25.64
#